data_AF-A0A502HGW0-F1
#
_entry.id   AF-A0A502HGW0-F1
#
_cell.length_a   1.000
_cell.length_b   1.000
_cell.length_c   1.000
_cell.angle_alpha   90.00
_cell.angle_beta   90.00
_cell.angle_gamma   90.00
#
_symmetry.space_group_name_H-M   'P 1'
#
loop_
_entity.id
_entity.type
_entity.pdbx_description
1 polymer ?
#
loop_
_entity_poly.entity_id
_entity_poly.type
_entity_poly.pdbx_seq_one_letter_code
_entity_poly.pdbx_strand_id
1 'polypeptide(L)'
;MTTEPINPPVATSADNTVLVLYPPDVLESTKPVVNGDCGVSIRIYDLSPMGARVRVDSYGGQAPNDTVALNLNGQPNIASTQTASTDDSVFMYIPKKLLRPEFVNRLTYTVTRRSQNMGTSEPPLEILYNAIRPGIEDRIHGDDGHSELELILPQDVLEDGIDADRAAQGVQVCFSYPYCRPYDKIWLNCNGQDVYRDVTAAEAPAIPSAEPTRICVTVDKAVFERAGDHPQFFFSYTVDDQVGNGPDTDSPWSVSLLVDVYLKTNRLVPPDMAEDPDDSGDDPKTIDLNKLGSKDLTVLVHAFAPLWQPDDIIRVKYSATPTSGAVVEHSVEVTVLRIPFTYKLMVPNAKVIAESTVRAMYELVRGGVVIASSKNATALVVGESTIEIDAPTLVPPFTTPLDPLSHTSGVQVQVEFSAASPGDQAQLELMDAPGSPAFPLLPLDPDHQANFTLDAAFLGAWHGKVPQFVWALIRGGKEIARSGPLVLKVNRIADGDPRLTVPNIVQAKGTSVVDLNDFPDDATFSLARWPLIQEKQLISVTLLSTGSAPLPLLRQHPVSDTEAVTGLSRAVSRSWLSDLSDNAKITLRVEVMFGVDSVGSVVFKESEYTIRQVFFRATEGFENSSPVYFTPGVQYGLPSGIVLQSLGGTVYLNNPPVPPHTALLGRVTLGMLGGVRFTFPAGASSVTFMIDSHQKEEDGAVTYYGANNTIIGYRALPYTGNYQYTYVSFPAPFGHKIMSFEVRNTNDLFLDNITIG
;
A
#
# COMPACT_ATOMS: atom_id res chain seq x y z
N MET A 1 5.28 -79.78 108.53
CA MET A 1 3.83 -80.03 108.38
C MET A 1 3.18 -78.66 108.42
N THR A 2 2.33 -78.19 107.52
CA THR A 2 1.71 -78.69 106.29
C THR A 2 1.00 -77.44 105.77
N THR A 3 1.18 -77.16 104.49
CA THR A 3 0.60 -76.04 103.74
C THR A 3 -0.92 -76.15 103.62
N GLU A 4 -1.66 -75.09 104.01
CA GLU A 4 -2.94 -74.73 103.39
C GLU A 4 -2.71 -73.44 102.58
N PRO A 5 -3.06 -73.40 101.28
CA PRO A 5 -3.12 -72.15 100.55
C PRO A 5 -4.50 -71.51 100.81
N ILE A 6 -4.50 -70.44 101.62
CA ILE A 6 -5.59 -69.47 101.60
C ILE A 6 -5.46 -68.69 100.30
N ASN A 7 -6.43 -68.87 99.41
CA ASN A 7 -6.58 -68.08 98.20
C ASN A 7 -6.97 -66.63 98.60
N PRO A 8 -6.15 -65.60 98.34
CA PRO A 8 -6.63 -64.22 98.38
C PRO A 8 -7.40 -63.91 97.08
N PRO A 9 -8.32 -62.95 97.12
CA PRO A 9 -9.28 -62.71 96.04
C PRO A 9 -8.59 -62.23 94.76
N VAL A 10 -9.13 -62.67 93.62
CA VAL A 10 -8.83 -62.12 92.30
C VAL A 10 -9.17 -60.63 92.30
N ALA A 11 -8.16 -59.78 92.42
CA ALA A 11 -8.27 -58.42 91.94
C ALA A 11 -8.36 -58.50 90.42
N THR A 12 -9.55 -58.27 89.88
CA THR A 12 -9.72 -57.92 88.46
C THR A 12 -8.81 -56.74 88.20
N SER A 13 -7.68 -56.97 87.54
CA SER A 13 -6.79 -55.89 87.15
C SER A 13 -7.56 -54.95 86.21
N ALA A 14 -7.42 -53.65 86.44
CA ALA A 14 -7.95 -52.62 85.54
C ALA A 14 -7.48 -52.82 84.08
N ASP A 15 -6.43 -53.62 83.87
CA ASP A 15 -5.84 -53.99 82.58
C ASP A 15 -6.79 -54.69 81.59
N ASN A 16 -7.86 -55.36 82.03
CA ASN A 16 -8.78 -56.14 81.18
C ASN A 16 -10.17 -55.52 80.96
N THR A 17 -10.39 -54.25 81.33
CA THR A 17 -11.64 -53.54 81.04
C THR A 17 -11.73 -53.11 79.58
N VAL A 18 -12.94 -53.00 79.03
CA VAL A 18 -13.18 -52.45 77.69
C VAL A 18 -12.75 -50.97 77.66
N LEU A 19 -11.91 -50.61 76.69
CA LEU A 19 -11.47 -49.23 76.46
C LEU A 19 -12.55 -48.48 75.67
N VAL A 20 -13.20 -47.50 76.30
CA VAL A 20 -14.09 -46.54 75.61
C VAL A 20 -13.28 -45.28 75.37
N LEU A 21 -12.99 -44.97 74.10
CA LEU A 21 -12.11 -43.89 73.67
C LEU A 21 -12.86 -42.96 72.73
N TYR A 22 -12.67 -41.65 72.89
CA TYR A 22 -13.34 -40.60 72.13
C TYR A 22 -12.37 -39.96 71.12
N PRO A 23 -12.86 -39.25 70.09
CA PRO A 23 -11.98 -38.58 69.13
C PRO A 23 -10.95 -37.65 69.82
N PRO A 24 -9.72 -37.55 69.29
CA PRO A 24 -8.73 -36.59 69.80
C PRO A 24 -9.11 -35.14 69.43
N ASP A 25 -8.38 -34.16 69.96
CA ASP A 25 -8.57 -32.73 69.66
C ASP A 25 -7.35 -32.14 68.95
N VAL A 26 -7.53 -31.57 67.75
CA VAL A 26 -6.47 -30.81 67.07
C VAL A 26 -6.50 -29.37 67.58
N LEU A 27 -5.44 -28.95 68.27
CA LEU A 27 -5.37 -27.62 68.87
C LEU A 27 -5.29 -26.54 67.79
N GLU A 28 -5.89 -25.39 68.08
CA GLU A 28 -5.96 -24.22 67.18
C GLU A 28 -6.68 -24.48 65.84
N SER A 29 -7.31 -25.65 65.67
CA SER A 29 -8.13 -25.94 64.50
C SER A 29 -9.41 -25.10 64.47
N THR A 30 -9.85 -24.76 63.27
CA THR A 30 -11.07 -23.99 63.02
C THR A 30 -12.29 -24.86 63.27
N LYS A 31 -13.23 -24.36 64.09
CA LYS A 31 -14.50 -25.02 64.43
C LYS A 31 -15.60 -23.94 64.58
N PRO A 32 -16.82 -24.13 64.04
CA PRO A 32 -17.26 -25.26 63.21
C PRO A 32 -16.74 -25.18 61.76
N VAL A 33 -16.71 -26.31 61.07
CA VAL A 33 -16.53 -26.40 59.60
C VAL A 33 -17.67 -27.23 59.00
N VAL A 34 -17.89 -27.13 57.69
CA VAL A 34 -18.95 -27.89 57.01
C VAL A 34 -18.35 -29.16 56.41
N ASN A 35 -18.97 -30.32 56.65
CA ASN A 35 -18.50 -31.65 56.21
C ASN A 35 -17.19 -32.13 56.89
N GLY A 36 -16.96 -31.71 58.14
CA GLY A 36 -15.91 -32.24 59.00
C GLY A 36 -16.10 -31.75 60.45
N ASP A 37 -15.30 -32.28 61.37
CA ASP A 37 -15.30 -31.88 62.77
C ASP A 37 -14.42 -30.64 63.03
N CYS A 38 -13.31 -30.51 62.29
CA CYS A 38 -12.46 -29.32 62.34
C CYS A 38 -11.66 -29.07 61.06
N GLY A 39 -11.25 -27.82 60.87
CA GLY A 39 -10.37 -27.37 59.80
C GLY A 39 -8.94 -27.14 60.29
N VAL A 40 -7.96 -27.69 59.59
CA VAL A 40 -6.55 -27.47 59.87
C VAL A 40 -5.98 -26.54 58.80
N SER A 41 -5.59 -25.33 59.20
CA SER A 41 -4.96 -24.35 58.32
C SER A 41 -3.47 -24.63 58.12
N ILE A 42 -2.93 -24.07 57.03
CA ILE A 42 -1.50 -24.10 56.69
C ILE A 42 -0.66 -23.51 57.84
N ARG A 43 -1.18 -22.49 58.54
CA ARG A 43 -0.53 -21.85 59.70
C ARG A 43 -0.22 -22.83 60.82
N ILE A 44 -1.17 -23.69 61.18
CA ILE A 44 -1.02 -24.59 62.33
C ILE A 44 -0.42 -25.95 61.95
N TYR A 45 -0.26 -26.22 60.64
CA TYR A 45 0.26 -27.49 60.12
C TYR A 45 1.59 -27.33 59.38
N ASP A 46 1.59 -26.74 58.19
CA ASP A 46 2.77 -26.67 57.34
C ASP A 46 3.82 -25.68 57.86
N LEU A 47 3.36 -24.53 58.37
CA LEU A 47 4.19 -23.49 58.98
C LEU A 47 4.55 -23.79 60.44
N SER A 48 3.91 -24.80 61.04
CA SER A 48 4.29 -25.32 62.35
C SER A 48 5.54 -26.23 62.24
N PRO A 49 6.56 -26.10 63.12
CA PRO A 49 7.78 -26.91 63.03
C PRO A 49 7.54 -28.42 63.06
N MET A 50 6.60 -28.89 63.88
CA MET A 50 6.34 -30.32 64.13
C MET A 50 5.06 -30.84 63.44
N GLY A 51 4.32 -29.99 62.72
CA GLY A 51 2.99 -30.30 62.23
C GLY A 51 1.88 -29.94 63.23
N ALA A 52 0.69 -30.48 63.02
CA ALA A 52 -0.51 -30.08 63.76
C ALA A 52 -0.52 -30.75 65.13
N ARG A 53 -0.69 -29.97 66.19
CA ARG A 53 -0.64 -30.45 67.57
C ARG A 53 -1.96 -31.10 67.97
N VAL A 54 -1.91 -32.34 68.43
CA VAL A 54 -3.06 -33.16 68.84
C VAL A 54 -3.01 -33.38 70.34
N ARG A 55 -4.13 -33.11 71.02
CA ARG A 55 -4.37 -33.48 72.41
C ARG A 55 -5.24 -34.74 72.44
N VAL A 56 -4.76 -35.74 73.16
CA VAL A 56 -5.57 -36.89 73.59
C VAL A 56 -5.87 -36.69 75.07
N ASP A 57 -7.15 -36.58 75.42
CA ASP A 57 -7.57 -36.44 76.81
C ASP A 57 -7.39 -37.76 77.57
N SER A 58 -7.26 -37.64 78.90
CA SER A 58 -7.13 -38.82 79.76
C SER A 58 -8.35 -39.74 79.61
N TYR A 59 -8.14 -41.06 79.56
CA TYR A 59 -9.21 -42.04 79.36
C TYR A 59 -9.44 -42.92 80.59
N GLY A 60 -10.61 -43.57 80.63
CA GLY A 60 -11.00 -44.44 81.73
C GLY A 60 -10.01 -45.59 81.95
N GLY A 61 -9.42 -45.65 83.15
CA GLY A 61 -8.43 -46.66 83.49
C GLY A 61 -7.07 -46.48 82.81
N GLN A 62 -6.68 -45.24 82.50
CA GLN A 62 -5.33 -44.89 82.08
C GLN A 62 -4.31 -45.24 83.18
N ALA A 63 -3.17 -45.80 82.77
CA ALA A 63 -2.05 -46.10 83.65
C ALA A 63 -0.73 -45.58 83.04
N PRO A 64 0.31 -45.31 83.85
CA PRO A 64 1.62 -44.91 83.33
C PRO A 64 2.22 -45.96 82.39
N ASN A 65 2.82 -45.51 81.29
CA ASN A 65 3.43 -46.33 80.23
C ASN A 65 2.43 -47.12 79.37
N ASP A 66 1.16 -46.73 79.34
CA ASP A 66 0.30 -47.08 78.21
C ASP A 66 0.84 -46.38 76.96
N THR A 67 0.91 -47.08 75.83
CA THR A 67 1.33 -46.49 74.57
C THR A 67 0.13 -45.90 73.87
N VAL A 68 0.18 -44.61 73.55
CA VAL A 68 -0.82 -43.92 72.73
C VAL A 68 -0.21 -43.67 71.36
N ALA A 69 -0.86 -44.14 70.30
CA ALA A 69 -0.39 -43.99 68.92
C ALA A 69 -1.47 -43.33 68.05
N LEU A 70 -1.14 -42.24 67.36
CA LEU A 70 -2.01 -41.62 66.37
C LEU A 70 -2.07 -42.47 65.10
N ASN A 71 -3.26 -42.57 64.50
CA ASN A 71 -3.49 -43.19 63.20
C ASN A 71 -4.21 -42.20 62.30
N LEU A 72 -3.80 -42.09 61.04
CA LEU A 72 -4.39 -41.15 60.09
C LEU A 72 -4.72 -41.86 58.78
N ASN A 73 -5.95 -41.71 58.29
CA ASN A 73 -6.37 -42.23 56.98
C ASN A 73 -6.08 -43.75 56.81
N GLY A 74 -6.22 -44.52 57.88
CA GLY A 74 -5.93 -45.97 57.90
C GLY A 74 -4.44 -46.32 58.05
N GLN A 75 -3.53 -45.35 58.04
CA GLN A 75 -2.12 -45.57 58.38
C GLN A 75 -1.95 -45.57 59.91
N PRO A 76 -1.55 -46.70 60.52
CA PRO A 76 -1.36 -46.76 61.95
C PRO A 76 -0.04 -46.13 62.40
N ASN A 77 0.01 -45.67 63.64
CA ASN A 77 1.24 -45.26 64.33
C ASN A 77 2.06 -44.18 63.59
N ILE A 78 1.40 -43.10 63.14
CA ILE A 78 2.06 -41.94 62.53
C ILE A 78 2.85 -41.11 63.55
N ALA A 79 2.49 -41.22 64.83
CA ALA A 79 3.21 -40.70 65.99
C ALA A 79 2.80 -41.53 67.20
N SER A 80 3.70 -41.72 68.17
CA SER A 80 3.37 -42.37 69.43
C SER A 80 4.17 -41.82 70.59
N THR A 81 3.61 -41.98 71.78
CA THR A 81 4.26 -41.67 73.05
C THR A 81 3.63 -42.51 74.16
N GLN A 82 4.13 -42.36 75.38
CA GLN A 82 3.63 -43.06 76.56
C GLN A 82 2.99 -42.08 77.55
N THR A 83 1.93 -42.52 78.20
CA THR A 83 1.31 -41.79 79.32
C THR A 83 2.27 -41.69 80.50
N ALA A 84 2.32 -40.53 81.16
CA ALA A 84 3.19 -40.33 82.32
C ALA A 84 2.47 -40.64 83.64
N SER A 85 1.15 -40.47 83.69
CA SER A 85 0.33 -40.64 84.90
C SER A 85 -1.01 -41.30 84.59
N THR A 86 -1.95 -41.25 85.53
CA THR A 86 -3.28 -41.88 85.44
C THR A 86 -4.36 -40.96 84.88
N ASP A 87 -4.09 -39.66 84.75
CA ASP A 87 -5.08 -38.63 84.44
C ASP A 87 -4.51 -37.45 83.61
N ASP A 88 -3.33 -37.61 83.01
CA ASP A 88 -2.73 -36.61 82.14
C ASP A 88 -3.18 -36.75 80.67
N SER A 89 -3.45 -35.62 80.03
CA SER A 89 -3.57 -35.56 78.57
C SER A 89 -2.22 -35.76 77.92
N VAL A 90 -2.22 -36.46 76.79
CA VAL A 90 -1.03 -36.70 75.97
C VAL A 90 -1.04 -35.79 74.76
N PHE A 91 0.13 -35.22 74.42
CA PHE A 91 0.30 -34.38 73.24
C PHE A 91 1.19 -35.07 72.22
N MET A 92 0.69 -35.14 70.98
CA MET A 92 1.41 -35.65 69.83
C MET A 92 1.24 -34.67 68.67
N TYR A 93 1.91 -34.93 67.55
CA TYR A 93 1.77 -34.13 66.35
C TYR A 93 1.38 -35.02 65.19
N ILE A 94 0.52 -34.52 64.30
CA ILE A 94 0.39 -35.08 62.96
C ILE A 94 1.62 -34.61 62.18
N PRO A 95 2.54 -35.49 61.77
CA PRO A 95 3.69 -35.08 60.96
C PRO A 95 3.24 -34.38 59.67
N LYS A 96 4.06 -33.44 59.19
CA LYS A 96 3.83 -32.72 57.92
C LYS A 96 3.75 -33.69 56.74
N LYS A 97 3.06 -33.28 55.67
CA LYS A 97 2.86 -34.03 54.41
C LYS A 97 1.99 -35.29 54.51
N LEU A 98 1.26 -35.48 55.61
CA LEU A 98 0.35 -36.62 55.81
C LEU A 98 -1.13 -36.25 55.66
N LEU A 99 -1.52 -35.00 55.97
CA LEU A 99 -2.87 -34.52 55.66
C LEU A 99 -3.01 -34.37 54.14
N ARG A 100 -4.11 -34.90 53.61
CA ARG A 100 -4.43 -34.85 52.18
C ARG A 100 -5.39 -33.69 51.91
N PRO A 101 -5.08 -32.78 50.98
CA PRO A 101 -6.03 -31.75 50.57
C PRO A 101 -7.22 -32.38 49.83
N GLU A 102 -8.35 -31.66 49.77
CA GLU A 102 -9.56 -32.08 49.03
C GLU A 102 -10.10 -33.45 49.48
N PHE A 103 -9.77 -33.84 50.71
CA PHE A 103 -10.09 -35.13 51.29
C PHE A 103 -10.47 -34.95 52.75
N VAL A 104 -11.51 -35.65 53.21
CA VAL A 104 -11.87 -35.68 54.64
C VAL A 104 -10.91 -36.63 55.34
N ASN A 105 -9.92 -36.07 56.03
CA ASN A 105 -8.90 -36.84 56.73
C ASN A 105 -9.50 -37.42 58.01
N ARG A 106 -9.26 -38.71 58.28
CA ARG A 106 -9.80 -39.40 59.46
C ARG A 106 -8.69 -39.72 60.45
N LEU A 107 -8.71 -39.03 61.59
CA LEU A 107 -7.73 -39.19 62.66
C LEU A 107 -8.33 -40.01 63.81
N THR A 108 -7.63 -41.08 64.20
CA THR A 108 -7.91 -41.83 65.42
C THR A 108 -6.65 -41.94 66.26
N TYR A 109 -6.77 -42.45 67.49
CA TYR A 109 -5.63 -42.96 68.23
C TYR A 109 -5.94 -44.35 68.78
N THR A 110 -4.88 -45.15 68.91
CA THR A 110 -4.92 -46.46 69.56
C THR A 110 -4.17 -46.40 70.87
N VAL A 111 -4.80 -46.88 71.94
CA VAL A 111 -4.16 -47.12 73.23
C VAL A 111 -3.79 -48.60 73.33
N THR A 112 -2.53 -48.88 73.64
CA THR A 112 -2.04 -50.22 73.95
C THR A 112 -1.59 -50.25 75.41
N ARG A 113 -2.32 -50.99 76.24
CA ARG A 113 -1.95 -51.22 77.65
C ARG A 113 -0.80 -52.20 77.77
N ARG A 114 -0.15 -52.24 78.95
CA ARG A 114 0.88 -53.25 79.26
C ARG A 114 0.41 -54.69 79.08
N SER A 115 -0.86 -54.96 79.37
CA SER A 115 -1.51 -56.26 79.15
C SER A 115 -1.67 -56.67 77.69
N GLN A 116 -1.29 -55.79 76.75
CA GLN A 116 -1.58 -55.89 75.32
C GLN A 116 -3.07 -55.72 74.97
N ASN A 117 -3.92 -55.35 75.94
CA ASN A 117 -5.28 -54.92 75.65
C ASN A 117 -5.23 -53.60 74.88
N MET A 118 -5.95 -53.55 73.75
CA MET A 118 -5.91 -52.43 72.81
C MET A 118 -7.33 -51.88 72.57
N GLY A 119 -7.42 -50.56 72.40
CA GLY A 119 -8.64 -49.88 72.00
C GLY A 119 -8.31 -48.75 71.04
N THR A 120 -9.21 -48.45 70.10
CA THR A 120 -9.08 -47.31 69.17
C THR A 120 -10.23 -46.35 69.39
N SER A 121 -9.96 -45.05 69.30
CA SER A 121 -10.98 -44.00 69.41
C SER A 121 -12.03 -44.11 68.31
N GLU A 122 -13.30 -44.03 68.69
CA GLU A 122 -14.45 -44.03 67.77
C GLU A 122 -15.49 -42.98 68.22
N PRO A 123 -16.11 -42.23 67.29
CA PRO A 123 -15.81 -42.18 65.85
C PRO A 123 -14.42 -41.56 65.57
N PRO A 124 -13.89 -41.65 64.33
CA PRO A 124 -12.73 -40.87 63.92
C PRO A 124 -13.03 -39.37 63.96
N LEU A 125 -12.02 -38.54 64.27
CA LEU A 125 -12.09 -37.10 64.05
C LEU A 125 -11.92 -36.81 62.55
N GLU A 126 -12.90 -36.15 61.96
CA GLU A 126 -12.90 -35.74 60.55
C GLU A 126 -12.27 -34.35 60.38
N ILE A 127 -11.13 -34.29 59.68
CA ILE A 127 -10.31 -33.10 59.49
C ILE A 127 -10.34 -32.65 58.03
N LEU A 128 -10.67 -31.38 57.82
CA LEU A 128 -10.47 -30.70 56.53
C LEU A 128 -9.11 -30.01 56.51
N TYR A 129 -8.43 -30.08 55.37
CA TYR A 129 -7.15 -29.43 55.14
C TYR A 129 -7.08 -28.95 53.70
N ASN A 130 -6.59 -27.73 53.50
CA ASN A 130 -6.33 -27.15 52.18
C ASN A 130 -4.85 -26.78 52.11
N ALA A 131 -4.14 -27.32 51.13
CA ALA A 131 -2.71 -27.07 50.95
C ALA A 131 -2.41 -25.77 50.18
N ILE A 132 -3.40 -25.23 49.47
CA ILE A 132 -3.26 -24.04 48.61
C ILE A 132 -4.25 -22.98 49.07
N ARG A 133 -3.73 -21.80 49.41
CA ARG A 133 -4.49 -20.63 49.83
C ARG A 133 -5.42 -20.13 48.71
N PRO A 134 -6.61 -19.60 49.05
CA PRO A 134 -7.39 -18.84 48.08
C PRO A 134 -6.58 -17.62 47.63
N GLY A 135 -6.58 -17.28 46.35
CA GLY A 135 -5.78 -16.16 45.84
C GLY A 135 -4.28 -16.43 45.62
N ILE A 136 -3.78 -17.62 46.01
CA ILE A 136 -2.36 -18.03 45.88
C ILE A 136 -1.35 -17.02 46.47
N GLU A 137 -0.11 -17.03 45.98
CA GLU A 137 0.95 -16.08 46.35
C GLU A 137 0.88 -14.85 45.44
N ASP A 138 1.17 -13.67 45.98
CA ASP A 138 1.18 -12.43 45.22
C ASP A 138 2.36 -12.41 44.25
N ARG A 139 2.09 -12.12 42.98
CA ARG A 139 3.12 -12.19 41.92
C ARG A 139 3.82 -10.85 41.68
N ILE A 140 3.23 -9.75 42.13
CA ILE A 140 3.74 -8.40 41.90
C ILE A 140 3.93 -7.69 43.24
N HIS A 141 5.14 -7.77 43.78
CA HIS A 141 5.45 -7.14 45.06
C HIS A 141 5.64 -5.62 44.93
N GLY A 142 4.99 -4.87 45.82
CA GLY A 142 5.17 -3.42 45.97
C GLY A 142 4.09 -2.55 45.32
N ASP A 143 3.08 -3.15 44.70
CA ASP A 143 1.89 -2.47 44.19
C ASP A 143 0.80 -2.32 45.28
N ASP A 144 -0.22 -1.49 45.03
CA ASP A 144 -1.27 -1.12 46.00
C ASP A 144 -2.30 -2.26 46.31
N GLY A 145 -1.95 -3.52 46.07
CA GLY A 145 -2.78 -4.69 46.42
C GLY A 145 -2.34 -6.00 45.74
N HIS A 146 -3.00 -7.09 46.08
CA HIS A 146 -2.68 -8.45 45.64
C HIS A 146 -3.05 -8.68 44.16
N SER A 147 -2.07 -9.09 43.36
CA SER A 147 -2.19 -9.20 41.90
C SER A 147 -3.16 -10.28 41.41
N GLU A 148 -3.52 -11.24 42.27
CA GLU A 148 -4.38 -12.38 41.93
C GLU A 148 -5.80 -12.25 42.54
N LEU A 149 -6.07 -11.11 43.20
CA LEU A 149 -7.40 -10.75 43.71
C LEU A 149 -7.98 -9.61 42.88
N GLU A 150 -8.85 -9.94 41.95
CA GLU A 150 -9.48 -8.96 41.06
C GLU A 150 -10.85 -8.55 41.59
N LEU A 151 -10.99 -7.26 41.88
CA LEU A 151 -12.26 -6.62 42.23
C LEU A 151 -12.86 -5.99 40.97
N ILE A 152 -14.14 -6.24 40.71
CA ILE A 152 -14.82 -5.79 39.50
C ILE A 152 -16.07 -5.03 39.88
N LEU A 153 -16.14 -3.76 39.46
CA LEU A 153 -17.31 -2.90 39.60
C LEU A 153 -18.05 -2.74 38.27
N PRO A 154 -19.36 -2.44 38.28
CA PRO A 154 -20.10 -2.11 37.06
C PRO A 154 -19.49 -0.88 36.38
N GLN A 155 -19.54 -0.86 35.04
CA GLN A 155 -18.94 0.23 34.28
C GLN A 155 -19.56 1.59 34.65
N ASP A 156 -20.89 1.69 34.71
CA ASP A 156 -21.59 2.91 35.12
C ASP A 156 -21.14 3.44 36.49
N VAL A 157 -20.78 2.55 37.43
CA VAL A 157 -20.27 2.94 38.76
C VAL A 157 -18.86 3.53 38.66
N LEU A 158 -18.00 2.95 37.84
CA LEU A 158 -16.66 3.48 37.57
C LEU A 158 -16.71 4.81 36.80
N GLU A 159 -17.74 5.01 35.96
CA GLU A 159 -17.85 6.17 35.09
C GLU A 159 -18.60 7.35 35.72
N ASP A 160 -19.77 7.10 36.29
CA ASP A 160 -20.67 8.15 36.80
C ASP A 160 -20.66 8.23 38.32
N GLY A 161 -20.00 7.30 38.99
CA GLY A 161 -20.05 7.17 40.44
C GLY A 161 -21.39 6.62 40.93
N ILE A 162 -21.68 6.83 42.21
CA ILE A 162 -22.89 6.31 42.86
C ILE A 162 -23.68 7.48 43.46
N ASP A 163 -24.80 7.82 42.83
CA ASP A 163 -25.81 8.73 43.36
C ASP A 163 -26.89 7.98 44.17
N ALA A 164 -27.85 8.71 44.74
CA ALA A 164 -28.90 8.13 45.58
C ALA A 164 -29.83 7.15 44.85
N ASP A 165 -30.06 7.37 43.55
CA ASP A 165 -30.92 6.53 42.72
C ASP A 165 -30.18 5.25 42.32
N ARG A 166 -28.90 5.38 41.94
CA ARG A 166 -28.07 4.23 41.62
C ARG A 166 -27.81 3.36 42.84
N ALA A 167 -27.54 3.97 43.99
CA ALA A 167 -27.44 3.25 45.27
C ALA A 167 -28.74 2.51 45.60
N ALA A 168 -29.91 3.08 45.29
CA ALA A 168 -31.22 2.44 45.53
C ALA A 168 -31.46 1.20 44.64
N GLN A 169 -30.82 1.13 43.47
CA GLN A 169 -30.86 -0.04 42.61
C GLN A 169 -29.93 -1.17 43.09
N GLY A 170 -29.02 -0.87 44.01
CA GLY A 170 -27.95 -1.77 44.44
C GLY A 170 -26.78 -1.80 43.44
N VAL A 171 -25.58 -2.00 43.97
CA VAL A 171 -24.34 -2.08 43.20
C VAL A 171 -23.82 -3.51 43.23
N GLN A 172 -23.80 -4.18 42.08
CA GLN A 172 -23.25 -5.53 41.97
C GLN A 172 -21.72 -5.46 41.94
N VAL A 173 -21.08 -5.93 43.00
CA VAL A 173 -19.62 -6.04 43.10
C VAL A 173 -19.24 -7.49 42.90
N CYS A 174 -18.27 -7.74 42.03
CA CYS A 174 -17.76 -9.09 41.78
C CYS A 174 -16.29 -9.20 42.18
N PHE A 175 -15.92 -10.42 42.55
CA PHE A 175 -14.61 -10.84 43.02
C PHE A 175 -14.17 -11.98 42.12
N SER A 176 -12.92 -11.98 41.68
CA SER A 176 -12.36 -13.04 40.86
C SER A 176 -11.01 -13.44 41.45
N TYR A 177 -10.89 -14.70 41.87
CA TYR A 177 -9.68 -15.20 42.52
C TYR A 177 -9.47 -16.72 42.31
N PRO A 178 -8.21 -17.18 42.23
CA PRO A 178 -7.85 -18.60 42.15
C PRO A 178 -8.21 -19.41 43.40
N TYR A 179 -8.40 -20.71 43.22
CA TYR A 179 -8.66 -21.70 44.28
C TYR A 179 -9.87 -21.38 45.17
N CYS A 180 -10.92 -20.80 44.57
CA CYS A 180 -12.23 -20.65 45.19
C CYS A 180 -12.80 -22.00 45.62
N ARG A 181 -13.32 -22.07 46.85
CA ARG A 181 -13.94 -23.27 47.44
C ARG A 181 -15.32 -22.96 48.02
N PRO A 182 -16.16 -23.98 48.20
CA PRO A 182 -17.36 -23.82 49.01
C PRO A 182 -17.02 -23.29 50.39
N TYR A 183 -17.84 -22.35 50.86
CA TYR A 183 -17.77 -21.75 52.20
C TYR A 183 -16.56 -20.85 52.43
N ASP A 184 -15.84 -20.45 51.38
CA ASP A 184 -14.94 -19.31 51.44
C ASP A 184 -15.72 -18.07 51.89
N LYS A 185 -15.12 -17.23 52.72
CA LYS A 185 -15.70 -16.02 53.29
C LYS A 185 -15.03 -14.82 52.67
N ILE A 186 -15.75 -14.14 51.79
CA ILE A 186 -15.30 -12.91 51.16
C ILE A 186 -15.65 -11.74 52.08
N TRP A 187 -14.68 -10.88 52.31
CA TRP A 187 -14.83 -9.63 53.03
C TRP A 187 -14.59 -8.47 52.07
N LEU A 188 -15.68 -7.79 51.68
CA LEU A 188 -15.64 -6.56 50.90
C LEU A 188 -15.63 -5.35 51.85
N ASN A 189 -14.64 -4.49 51.69
CA ASN A 189 -14.56 -3.17 52.32
C ASN A 189 -15.17 -2.12 51.38
N CYS A 190 -16.20 -1.42 51.83
CA CYS A 190 -16.81 -0.29 51.14
C CYS A 190 -16.53 1.00 51.95
N ASN A 191 -15.34 1.60 51.75
CA ASN A 191 -14.88 2.80 52.44
C ASN A 191 -15.03 2.73 53.98
N GLY A 192 -14.61 1.60 54.57
CA GLY A 192 -14.70 1.32 56.00
C GLY A 192 -16.04 0.72 56.47
N GLN A 193 -16.95 0.41 55.55
CA GLN A 193 -18.14 -0.39 55.85
C GLN A 193 -18.00 -1.80 55.26
N ASP A 194 -18.03 -2.80 56.14
CA ASP A 194 -17.79 -4.19 55.74
C ASP A 194 -19.06 -4.87 55.24
N VAL A 195 -18.93 -5.60 54.12
CA VAL A 195 -19.94 -6.47 53.54
C VAL A 195 -19.35 -7.88 53.41
N TYR A 196 -19.98 -8.86 54.05
CA TYR A 196 -19.52 -10.25 54.03
C TYR A 196 -20.33 -11.10 53.05
N ARG A 197 -19.64 -12.04 52.39
CA ARG A 197 -20.25 -12.96 51.43
C ARG A 197 -19.61 -14.35 51.53
N ASP A 198 -20.39 -15.34 51.97
CA ASP A 198 -19.98 -16.74 51.97
C ASP A 198 -20.22 -17.38 50.61
N VAL A 199 -19.23 -18.03 50.01
CA VAL A 199 -19.38 -18.77 48.75
C VAL A 199 -20.24 -20.01 48.96
N THR A 200 -21.29 -20.19 48.18
CA THR A 200 -22.11 -21.41 48.29
C THR A 200 -21.48 -22.58 47.54
N ALA A 201 -21.83 -23.81 47.91
CA ALA A 201 -21.34 -25.01 47.23
C ALA A 201 -21.70 -25.08 45.73
N ALA A 202 -22.76 -24.38 45.30
CA ALA A 202 -23.17 -24.33 43.89
C ALA A 202 -22.38 -23.30 43.07
N GLU A 203 -21.74 -22.33 43.73
CA GLU A 203 -21.00 -21.24 43.08
C GLU A 203 -19.51 -21.57 42.94
N ALA A 204 -18.97 -22.37 43.84
CA ALA A 204 -17.60 -22.83 43.76
C ALA A 204 -17.42 -23.91 42.67
N PRO A 205 -16.24 -23.98 42.02
CA PRO A 205 -15.93 -25.07 41.10
C PRO A 205 -15.92 -26.42 41.83
N ALA A 206 -16.28 -27.48 41.13
CA ALA A 206 -16.26 -28.84 41.69
C ALA A 206 -14.86 -29.29 42.15
N ILE A 207 -13.82 -28.78 41.48
CA ILE A 207 -12.41 -28.98 41.83
C ILE A 207 -11.75 -27.58 41.88
N PRO A 208 -11.21 -27.15 43.04
CA PRO A 208 -10.48 -25.90 43.16
C PRO A 208 -9.25 -25.89 42.24
N SER A 209 -8.98 -24.78 41.55
CA SER A 209 -7.88 -24.70 40.59
C SER A 209 -7.28 -23.29 40.52
N ALA A 210 -6.18 -23.15 39.78
CA ALA A 210 -5.57 -21.84 39.53
C ALA A 210 -6.42 -20.92 38.63
N GLU A 211 -7.42 -21.45 37.92
CA GLU A 211 -8.36 -20.63 37.15
C GLU A 211 -9.24 -19.82 38.10
N PRO A 212 -9.27 -18.47 37.98
CA PRO A 212 -10.08 -17.63 38.83
C PRO A 212 -11.58 -17.93 38.73
N THR A 213 -12.25 -17.98 39.86
CA THR A 213 -13.71 -18.11 39.92
C THR A 213 -14.34 -16.77 40.28
N ARG A 214 -15.38 -16.39 39.54
CA ARG A 214 -16.10 -15.13 39.76
C ARG A 214 -17.28 -15.32 40.71
N ILE A 215 -17.27 -14.59 41.83
CA ILE A 215 -18.34 -14.52 42.82
C ILE A 215 -18.85 -13.08 42.90
N CYS A 216 -20.14 -12.85 43.10
CA CYS A 216 -20.68 -11.50 43.22
C CYS A 216 -21.57 -11.32 44.46
N VAL A 217 -21.63 -10.08 44.94
CA VAL A 217 -22.54 -9.60 45.97
C VAL A 217 -23.18 -8.30 45.51
N THR A 218 -24.43 -8.06 45.90
CA THR A 218 -25.06 -6.75 45.69
C THR A 218 -24.89 -5.93 46.96
N VAL A 219 -24.29 -4.76 46.83
CA VAL A 219 -24.13 -3.78 47.92
C VAL A 219 -25.35 -2.88 47.93
N ASP A 220 -26.08 -2.93 49.04
CA ASP A 220 -27.31 -2.16 49.22
C ASP A 220 -27.05 -0.70 49.57
N LYS A 221 -28.02 0.17 49.26
CA LYS A 221 -28.02 1.61 49.58
C LYS A 221 -27.56 1.94 51.01
N ALA A 222 -28.00 1.15 52.00
CA ALA A 222 -27.70 1.38 53.41
C ALA A 222 -26.20 1.29 53.74
N VAL A 223 -25.38 0.61 52.92
CA VAL A 223 -23.92 0.60 53.07
C VAL A 223 -23.36 1.97 52.70
N PHE A 224 -23.76 2.51 51.54
CA PHE A 224 -23.34 3.83 51.07
C PHE A 224 -23.81 4.96 51.99
N GLU A 225 -25.04 4.87 52.53
CA GLU A 225 -25.55 5.86 53.49
C GLU A 225 -24.73 5.88 54.80
N ARG A 226 -24.26 4.72 55.28
CA ARG A 226 -23.42 4.62 56.47
C ARG A 226 -21.98 5.08 56.23
N ALA A 227 -21.43 4.72 55.08
CA ALA A 227 -20.07 5.11 54.68
C ALA A 227 -19.96 6.61 54.36
N GLY A 228 -21.04 7.21 53.86
CA GLY A 228 -21.13 8.62 53.51
C GLY A 228 -20.54 8.95 52.14
N ASP A 229 -20.90 10.14 51.64
CA ASP A 229 -20.40 10.67 50.37
C ASP A 229 -18.88 10.89 50.43
N HIS A 230 -18.15 10.41 49.43
CA HIS A 230 -16.70 10.56 49.32
C HIS A 230 -16.27 10.55 47.84
N PRO A 231 -15.48 11.52 47.37
CA PRO A 231 -15.06 11.59 45.96
C PRO A 231 -14.03 10.52 45.56
N GLN A 232 -13.42 9.86 46.53
CA GLN A 232 -12.51 8.72 46.36
C GLN A 232 -12.96 7.56 47.27
N PHE A 233 -14.24 7.23 47.24
CA PHE A 233 -14.78 6.08 47.96
C PHE A 233 -14.09 4.82 47.43
N PHE A 234 -13.35 4.12 48.29
CA PHE A 234 -12.60 2.96 47.84
C PHE A 234 -13.33 1.65 48.13
N PHE A 235 -13.19 0.71 47.20
CA PHE A 235 -13.57 -0.69 47.39
C PHE A 235 -12.33 -1.56 47.35
N SER A 236 -12.23 -2.51 48.27
CA SER A 236 -11.21 -3.57 48.25
C SER A 236 -11.78 -4.82 48.91
N TYR A 237 -11.21 -5.99 48.65
CA TYR A 237 -11.65 -7.21 49.32
C TYR A 237 -10.51 -8.15 49.70
N THR A 238 -10.81 -9.03 50.65
CA THR A 238 -10.01 -10.21 50.98
C THR A 238 -10.92 -11.43 51.09
N VAL A 239 -10.34 -12.61 51.23
CA VAL A 239 -11.07 -13.88 51.32
C VAL A 239 -10.39 -14.82 52.30
N ASP A 240 -11.15 -15.58 53.08
CA ASP A 240 -10.62 -16.69 53.89
C ASP A 240 -11.34 -17.99 53.50
N ASP A 241 -10.61 -19.09 53.37
CA ASP A 241 -11.27 -20.39 53.24
C ASP A 241 -11.90 -20.84 54.58
N GLN A 242 -12.79 -21.83 54.55
CA GLN A 242 -13.48 -22.28 55.77
C GLN A 242 -12.56 -22.87 56.84
N VAL A 243 -11.32 -23.26 56.50
CA VAL A 243 -10.35 -23.78 57.48
C VAL A 243 -9.45 -22.67 58.04
N GLY A 244 -9.59 -21.43 57.57
CA GLY A 244 -8.91 -20.24 58.06
C GLY A 244 -7.63 -19.88 57.31
N ASN A 245 -7.47 -20.30 56.05
CA ASN A 245 -6.42 -19.81 55.18
C ASN A 245 -6.92 -18.61 54.37
N GLY A 246 -6.30 -17.44 54.54
CA GLY A 246 -6.41 -16.33 53.61
C GLY A 246 -5.35 -16.38 52.49
N PRO A 247 -5.36 -15.38 51.58
CA PRO A 247 -4.34 -15.14 50.56
C PRO A 247 -2.93 -14.98 51.10
N ASP A 248 -2.02 -14.54 50.25
CA ASP A 248 -0.69 -14.13 50.66
C ASP A 248 -0.76 -13.19 51.88
N THR A 249 -0.02 -13.55 52.93
CA THR A 249 -0.04 -12.80 54.19
C THR A 249 0.65 -11.46 54.10
N ASP A 250 1.55 -11.28 53.13
CA ASP A 250 2.24 -10.03 52.89
C ASP A 250 1.40 -9.03 52.08
N SER A 251 0.41 -9.53 51.32
CA SER A 251 -0.52 -8.73 50.52
C SER A 251 -1.95 -9.31 50.59
N PRO A 252 -2.67 -9.18 51.72
CA PRO A 252 -3.92 -9.93 51.92
C PRO A 252 -5.14 -9.31 51.21
N TRP A 253 -5.04 -8.10 50.67
CA TRP A 253 -6.16 -7.34 50.09
C TRP A 253 -6.00 -7.14 48.59
N SER A 254 -7.11 -7.14 47.85
CA SER A 254 -7.13 -6.72 46.45
C SER A 254 -6.64 -5.29 46.26
N VAL A 255 -6.27 -4.95 45.03
CA VAL A 255 -6.09 -3.55 44.62
C VAL A 255 -7.38 -2.77 44.91
N SER A 256 -7.22 -1.53 45.38
CA SER A 256 -8.35 -0.64 45.69
C SER A 256 -8.92 0.02 44.43
N LEU A 257 -10.24 -0.03 44.25
CA LEU A 257 -10.95 0.74 43.22
C LEU A 257 -11.58 1.98 43.83
N LEU A 258 -11.25 3.16 43.29
CA LEU A 258 -11.77 4.44 43.75
C LEU A 258 -12.97 4.87 42.90
N VAL A 259 -14.05 5.27 43.56
CA VAL A 259 -15.31 5.72 42.94
C VAL A 259 -15.82 6.97 43.64
N ASP A 260 -16.49 7.85 42.92
CA ASP A 260 -17.15 9.00 43.51
C ASP A 260 -18.55 8.62 44.02
N VAL A 261 -18.79 8.73 45.32
CA VAL A 261 -20.09 8.43 45.95
C VAL A 261 -20.69 9.73 46.48
N TYR A 262 -21.89 10.10 46.01
CA TYR A 262 -22.48 11.42 46.22
C TYR A 262 -24.01 11.37 46.42
N LEU A 263 -24.48 10.62 47.42
CA LEU A 263 -25.90 10.38 47.66
C LEU A 263 -26.68 11.66 47.99
N LYS A 264 -26.03 12.69 48.54
CA LYS A 264 -26.70 13.91 49.00
C LYS A 264 -26.60 15.07 48.02
N THR A 265 -25.77 14.94 46.99
CA THR A 265 -25.46 16.02 46.06
C THR A 265 -26.13 15.77 44.72
N ASN A 266 -27.07 16.65 44.34
CA ASN A 266 -27.55 16.65 42.95
C ASN A 266 -26.46 17.19 42.04
N ARG A 267 -25.86 16.31 41.23
CA ARG A 267 -24.96 16.73 40.15
C ARG A 267 -25.73 17.44 39.04
N LEU A 268 -25.01 18.31 38.34
CA LEU A 268 -25.50 18.93 37.12
C LEU A 268 -25.69 17.84 36.04
N VAL A 269 -26.60 18.08 35.11
CA VAL A 269 -26.78 17.20 33.95
C VAL A 269 -25.47 17.11 33.16
N PRO A 270 -25.14 15.97 32.53
CA PRO A 270 -23.97 15.87 31.65
C PRO A 270 -23.93 16.99 30.61
N PRO A 271 -22.74 17.42 30.15
CA PRO A 271 -22.67 18.26 28.97
C PRO A 271 -23.12 17.47 27.73
N ASP A 272 -23.41 18.18 26.65
CA ASP A 272 -23.70 17.58 25.36
C ASP A 272 -22.49 17.77 24.42
N MET A 273 -21.98 16.70 23.83
CA MET A 273 -20.82 16.71 22.93
C MET A 273 -21.32 16.54 21.50
N ALA A 274 -20.98 17.46 20.61
CA ALA A 274 -21.47 17.46 19.23
C ALA A 274 -20.38 17.87 18.23
N GLU A 275 -20.33 17.16 17.10
CA GLU A 275 -19.55 17.51 15.91
C GLU A 275 -20.15 18.73 15.22
N ASP A 276 -21.48 18.81 15.18
CA ASP A 276 -22.22 19.98 14.73
C ASP A 276 -23.33 20.36 15.73
N PRO A 277 -23.10 21.35 16.61
CA PRO A 277 -24.06 21.73 17.65
C PRO A 277 -25.38 22.32 17.12
N ASP A 278 -25.49 22.57 15.81
CA ASP A 278 -26.72 23.06 15.18
C ASP A 278 -27.47 21.93 14.41
N ASP A 279 -26.93 20.70 14.38
CA ASP A 279 -27.59 19.51 13.84
C ASP A 279 -28.38 18.74 14.92
N SER A 280 -29.70 18.78 14.82
CA SER A 280 -30.59 18.06 15.75
C SER A 280 -30.52 16.52 15.65
N GLY A 281 -29.87 15.98 14.61
CA GLY A 281 -29.67 14.55 14.41
C GLY A 281 -28.34 14.01 14.93
N ASP A 282 -27.49 14.87 15.52
CA ASP A 282 -26.18 14.43 16.02
C ASP A 282 -26.33 13.54 17.25
N ASP A 283 -25.56 12.45 17.30
CA ASP A 283 -25.65 11.47 18.37
C ASP A 283 -24.59 11.78 19.44
N PRO A 284 -24.97 12.23 20.64
CA PRO A 284 -24.01 12.63 21.67
C PRO A 284 -23.17 11.48 22.22
N LYS A 285 -23.47 10.23 21.84
CA LYS A 285 -22.70 9.03 22.22
C LYS A 285 -21.64 8.62 21.20
N THR A 286 -21.59 9.27 20.04
CA THR A 286 -20.69 8.91 18.96
C THR A 286 -20.10 10.18 18.36
N ILE A 287 -18.78 10.27 18.27
CA ILE A 287 -18.09 11.36 17.57
C ILE A 287 -17.50 10.81 16.29
N ASP A 288 -18.10 11.13 15.15
CA ASP A 288 -17.64 10.75 13.83
C ASP A 288 -16.63 11.77 13.29
N LEU A 289 -15.37 11.36 13.18
CA LEU A 289 -14.29 12.22 12.67
C LEU A 289 -14.55 12.72 11.24
N ASN A 290 -15.33 12.00 10.43
CA ASN A 290 -15.70 12.47 9.10
C ASN A 290 -16.71 13.62 9.16
N LYS A 291 -17.65 13.59 10.12
CA LYS A 291 -18.60 14.69 10.35
C LYS A 291 -17.91 15.89 10.98
N LEU A 292 -17.00 15.63 11.93
CA LEU A 292 -16.23 16.65 12.62
C LEU A 292 -15.29 17.38 11.64
N GLY A 293 -14.66 16.64 10.72
CA GLY A 293 -13.72 17.19 9.74
C GLY A 293 -12.58 17.95 10.42
N SER A 294 -12.31 19.18 9.97
CA SER A 294 -11.30 20.08 10.57
C SER A 294 -11.85 20.97 11.69
N LYS A 295 -13.11 20.81 12.11
CA LYS A 295 -13.71 21.59 13.20
C LYS A 295 -13.30 21.05 14.57
N ASP A 296 -13.28 21.93 15.57
CA ASP A 296 -13.16 21.53 16.97
C ASP A 296 -14.48 20.90 17.46
N LEU A 297 -14.39 19.94 18.38
CA LEU A 297 -15.56 19.33 19.01
C LEU A 297 -16.23 20.34 19.95
N THR A 298 -17.56 20.45 19.87
CA THR A 298 -18.31 21.38 20.72
C THR A 298 -18.84 20.66 21.96
N VAL A 299 -18.57 21.22 23.14
CA VAL A 299 -19.17 20.83 24.43
C VAL A 299 -20.19 21.89 24.84
N LEU A 300 -21.46 21.52 24.84
CA LEU A 300 -22.61 22.34 25.16
C LEU A 300 -22.95 22.23 26.66
N VAL A 301 -23.01 23.38 27.32
CA VAL A 301 -23.40 23.47 28.74
C VAL A 301 -24.55 24.46 28.90
N HIS A 302 -25.65 23.99 29.48
CA HIS A 302 -26.81 24.84 29.73
C HIS A 302 -26.77 25.50 31.10
N ALA A 303 -26.77 26.83 31.12
CA ALA A 303 -26.81 27.62 32.35
C ALA A 303 -28.21 28.22 32.57
N PHE A 304 -28.87 27.81 33.67
CA PHE A 304 -30.20 28.27 34.07
C PHE A 304 -30.23 28.78 35.52
N ALA A 305 -31.05 29.80 35.77
CA ALA A 305 -31.39 30.25 37.12
C ALA A 305 -32.26 29.20 37.83
N PRO A 306 -32.26 29.13 39.18
CA PRO A 306 -31.54 30.01 40.11
C PRO A 306 -30.11 29.54 40.45
N LEU A 307 -29.66 28.38 39.94
CA LEU A 307 -28.37 27.80 40.33
C LEU A 307 -27.18 28.62 39.79
N TRP A 308 -27.22 28.94 38.50
CA TRP A 308 -26.22 29.76 37.83
C TRP A 308 -26.46 31.26 38.08
N GLN A 309 -25.38 32.02 38.15
CA GLN A 309 -25.35 33.48 38.29
C GLN A 309 -24.38 34.08 37.28
N PRO A 310 -24.59 35.34 36.84
CA PRO A 310 -23.56 36.08 36.13
C PRO A 310 -22.24 36.07 36.92
N ASP A 311 -21.12 35.99 36.20
CA ASP A 311 -19.74 35.87 36.71
C ASP A 311 -19.37 34.50 37.28
N ASP A 312 -20.26 33.51 37.29
CA ASP A 312 -19.87 32.11 37.46
C ASP A 312 -18.96 31.66 36.31
N ILE A 313 -18.11 30.65 36.56
CA ILE A 313 -17.29 30.01 35.53
C ILE A 313 -17.84 28.60 35.27
N ILE A 314 -18.07 28.29 33.99
CA ILE A 314 -18.20 26.91 33.53
C ILE A 314 -16.80 26.43 33.22
N ARG A 315 -16.31 25.41 33.93
CA ARG A 315 -15.04 24.73 33.62
C ARG A 315 -15.33 23.35 33.08
N VAL A 316 -15.14 23.14 31.78
CA VAL A 316 -15.19 21.82 31.15
C VAL A 316 -13.86 21.11 31.32
N LYS A 317 -13.92 19.83 31.71
CA LYS A 317 -12.81 18.89 31.69
C LYS A 317 -13.15 17.78 30.70
N TYR A 318 -12.23 17.52 29.78
CA TYR A 318 -12.34 16.53 28.73
C TYR A 318 -11.14 15.58 28.77
N SER A 319 -11.38 14.30 28.53
CA SER A 319 -10.33 13.31 28.32
C SER A 319 -10.67 12.37 27.16
N ALA A 320 -9.65 11.95 26.43
CA ALA A 320 -9.73 10.93 25.40
C ALA A 320 -8.83 9.76 25.81
N THR A 321 -9.41 8.58 25.96
CA THR A 321 -8.71 7.35 26.32
C THR A 321 -8.59 6.46 25.08
N PRO A 322 -7.44 6.45 24.39
CA PRO A 322 -7.23 5.60 23.23
C PRO A 322 -7.08 4.12 23.63
N THR A 323 -7.34 3.21 22.68
CA THR A 323 -7.14 1.75 22.88
C THR A 323 -5.68 1.41 23.26
N SER A 324 -4.72 2.21 22.79
CA SER A 324 -3.32 2.13 23.19
C SER A 324 -2.70 3.53 23.23
N GLY A 325 -1.90 3.83 24.25
CA GLY A 325 -1.21 5.11 24.40
C GLY A 325 -1.64 5.86 25.66
N ALA A 326 -1.14 7.09 25.80
CA ALA A 326 -1.47 7.95 26.93
C ALA A 326 -2.85 8.59 26.76
N VAL A 327 -3.54 8.84 27.88
CA VAL A 327 -4.78 9.62 27.91
C VAL A 327 -4.49 11.06 27.50
N VAL A 328 -5.29 11.61 26.60
CA VAL A 328 -5.20 13.01 26.16
C VAL A 328 -6.22 13.85 26.91
N GLU A 329 -5.78 14.87 27.63
CA GLU A 329 -6.67 15.73 28.42
C GLU A 329 -6.80 17.15 27.86
N HIS A 330 -7.95 17.77 28.10
CA HIS A 330 -8.22 19.16 27.79
C HIS A 330 -9.09 19.79 28.88
N SER A 331 -8.82 21.05 29.21
CA SER A 331 -9.67 21.85 30.11
C SER A 331 -9.89 23.21 29.48
N VAL A 332 -11.14 23.67 29.51
CA VAL A 332 -11.54 24.96 28.95
C VAL A 332 -12.57 25.62 29.87
N GLU A 333 -12.46 26.93 30.03
CA GLU A 333 -13.32 27.72 30.91
C GLU A 333 -14.05 28.82 30.14
N VAL A 334 -15.29 29.13 30.54
CA VAL A 334 -16.01 30.31 30.06
C VAL A 334 -16.76 30.97 31.21
N THR A 335 -16.76 32.30 31.22
CA THR A 335 -17.56 33.10 32.17
C THR A 335 -19.01 33.16 31.73
N VAL A 336 -19.91 32.89 32.67
CA VAL A 336 -21.35 33.01 32.48
C VAL A 336 -21.72 34.50 32.50
N LEU A 337 -22.09 35.04 31.33
CA LEU A 337 -22.51 36.44 31.18
C LEU A 337 -24.02 36.59 31.12
N ARG A 338 -24.71 35.59 30.55
CA ARG A 338 -26.16 35.58 30.30
C ARG A 338 -26.79 34.29 30.77
N ILE A 339 -27.99 34.40 31.34
CA ILE A 339 -28.84 33.30 31.79
C ILE A 339 -30.30 33.62 31.41
N PRO A 340 -31.10 32.68 30.87
CA PRO A 340 -30.71 31.35 30.43
C PRO A 340 -29.88 31.39 29.14
N PHE A 341 -28.87 30.55 29.03
CA PHE A 341 -28.05 30.44 27.82
C PHE A 341 -27.34 29.08 27.72
N THR A 342 -27.08 28.63 26.49
CA THR A 342 -26.24 27.46 26.21
C THR A 342 -24.87 27.93 25.77
N TYR A 343 -23.84 27.57 26.53
CA TYR A 343 -22.46 27.90 26.22
C TYR A 343 -21.85 26.79 25.38
N LYS A 344 -21.14 27.19 24.31
CA LYS A 344 -20.36 26.31 23.43
C LYS A 344 -18.89 26.43 23.85
N LEU A 345 -18.31 25.38 24.43
CA LEU A 345 -16.89 25.31 24.75
C LEU A 345 -16.21 24.36 23.76
N MET A 346 -15.03 24.72 23.26
CA MET A 346 -14.39 23.97 22.18
C MET A 346 -13.28 23.06 22.73
N VAL A 347 -13.28 21.81 22.29
CA VAL A 347 -12.15 20.89 22.43
C VAL A 347 -11.40 20.85 21.10
N PRO A 348 -10.10 21.21 21.06
CA PRO A 348 -9.34 21.24 19.83
C PRO A 348 -9.42 19.91 19.06
N ASN A 349 -9.62 19.96 17.75
CA ASN A 349 -9.76 18.78 16.89
C ASN A 349 -8.62 17.76 17.11
N ALA A 350 -7.38 18.23 17.23
CA ALA A 350 -6.20 17.40 17.49
C ALA A 350 -6.23 16.62 18.82
N LYS A 351 -7.17 16.92 19.73
CA LYS A 351 -7.39 16.19 20.98
C LYS A 351 -8.55 15.18 20.91
N VAL A 352 -9.24 15.11 19.77
CA VAL A 352 -10.25 14.11 19.47
C VAL A 352 -9.56 12.94 18.76
N ILE A 353 -9.20 11.92 19.54
CA ILE A 353 -8.32 10.85 19.07
C ILE A 353 -9.18 9.73 18.47
N ALA A 354 -8.84 9.28 17.25
CA ALA A 354 -9.50 8.14 16.63
C ALA A 354 -9.43 6.87 17.51
N GLU A 355 -10.46 6.03 17.44
CA GLU A 355 -10.55 4.77 18.21
C GLU A 355 -10.35 4.98 19.73
N SER A 356 -10.82 6.12 20.25
CA SER A 356 -10.79 6.44 21.66
C SER A 356 -12.20 6.54 22.24
N THR A 357 -12.31 6.27 23.54
CA THR A 357 -13.50 6.66 24.32
C THR A 357 -13.21 8.01 24.95
N VAL A 358 -14.09 8.98 24.71
CA VAL A 358 -13.95 10.33 25.27
C VAL A 358 -14.95 10.59 26.38
N ARG A 359 -14.56 11.47 27.30
CA ARG A 359 -15.39 11.87 28.43
C ARG A 359 -15.34 13.38 28.59
N ALA A 360 -16.48 13.98 28.89
CA ALA A 360 -16.58 15.38 29.26
C ALA A 360 -17.47 15.58 30.48
N MET A 361 -17.04 16.43 31.40
CA MET A 361 -17.85 16.95 32.50
C MET A 361 -17.57 18.44 32.69
N TYR A 362 -18.43 19.13 33.43
CA TYR A 362 -18.20 20.54 33.78
C TYR A 362 -18.44 20.85 35.26
N GLU A 363 -17.70 21.83 35.76
CA GLU A 363 -17.83 22.42 37.09
C GLU A 363 -18.49 23.80 36.99
N LEU A 364 -19.41 24.08 37.91
CA LEU A 364 -19.82 25.44 38.27
C LEU A 364 -18.84 25.96 39.30
N VAL A 365 -18.07 26.99 38.96
CA VAL A 365 -17.12 27.63 39.87
C VAL A 365 -17.56 29.05 40.17
N ARG A 366 -17.70 29.38 41.46
CA ARG A 366 -18.09 30.71 41.94
C ARG A 366 -17.07 31.22 42.94
N GLY A 367 -16.48 32.38 42.65
CA GLY A 367 -15.45 32.97 43.51
C GLY A 367 -14.23 32.05 43.74
N GLY A 368 -13.90 31.21 42.75
CA GLY A 368 -12.80 30.24 42.82
C GLY A 368 -13.14 28.92 43.52
N VAL A 369 -14.37 28.74 44.02
CA VAL A 369 -14.82 27.51 44.69
C VAL A 369 -15.74 26.73 43.75
N VAL A 370 -15.49 25.42 43.61
CA VAL A 370 -16.40 24.51 42.90
C VAL A 370 -17.68 24.36 43.73
N ILE A 371 -18.80 24.83 43.17
CA ILE A 371 -20.12 24.79 43.82
C ILE A 371 -20.87 23.50 43.46
N ALA A 372 -20.72 23.03 42.22
CA ALA A 372 -21.33 21.81 41.72
C ALA A 372 -20.54 21.28 40.52
N SER A 373 -20.64 19.97 40.28
CA SER A 373 -20.07 19.29 39.11
C SER A 373 -21.16 18.50 38.38
N SER A 374 -20.97 18.30 37.08
CA SER A 374 -21.87 17.45 36.29
C SER A 374 -21.56 15.96 36.44
N LYS A 375 -22.50 15.14 35.98
CA LYS A 375 -22.21 13.77 35.54
C LYS A 375 -21.31 13.78 34.29
N ASN A 376 -20.72 12.64 33.94
CA ASN A 376 -19.91 12.51 32.73
C ASN A 376 -20.82 12.33 31.51
N ALA A 377 -20.45 12.96 30.40
CA ALA A 377 -20.88 12.57 29.07
C ALA A 377 -19.80 11.66 28.49
N THR A 378 -20.20 10.56 27.86
CA THR A 378 -19.28 9.57 27.28
C THR A 378 -19.65 9.35 25.82
N ALA A 379 -18.65 9.39 24.94
CA ALA A 379 -18.82 9.09 23.52
C ALA A 379 -17.67 8.24 22.97
N LEU A 380 -17.97 7.43 21.94
CA LEU A 380 -16.96 6.70 21.18
C LEU A 380 -16.55 7.52 19.96
N VAL A 381 -15.24 7.71 19.76
CA VAL A 381 -14.72 8.35 18.54
C VAL A 381 -14.59 7.31 17.44
N VAL A 382 -15.29 7.52 16.33
CA VAL A 382 -15.34 6.63 15.17
C VAL A 382 -14.89 7.39 13.91
N GLY A 383 -14.53 6.63 12.87
CA GLY A 383 -13.98 7.19 11.63
C GLY A 383 -12.47 7.46 11.70
N GLU A 384 -11.91 7.95 10.60
CA GLU A 384 -10.48 8.28 10.47
C GLU A 384 -10.31 9.81 10.47
N SER A 385 -9.29 10.34 11.17
CA SER A 385 -8.99 11.78 11.12
C SER A 385 -8.60 12.19 9.71
N THR A 386 -9.26 13.20 9.14
CA THR A 386 -8.86 13.79 7.87
C THR A 386 -7.66 14.71 8.08
N ILE A 387 -6.46 14.23 7.76
CA ILE A 387 -5.28 15.09 7.69
C ILE A 387 -5.39 15.93 6.40
N GLU A 388 -5.55 17.24 6.53
CA GLU A 388 -5.47 18.16 5.38
C GLU A 388 -4.01 18.45 5.04
N ILE A 389 -3.65 18.29 3.76
CA ILE A 389 -2.31 18.58 3.21
C ILE A 389 -2.41 19.47 1.98
N ASP A 390 -1.44 20.38 1.81
CA ASP A 390 -1.40 21.35 0.71
C ASP A 390 -1.21 20.68 -0.67
N ALA A 391 -1.72 21.31 -1.73
CA ALA A 391 -1.52 20.84 -3.09
C ALA A 391 -0.04 20.93 -3.51
N PRO A 392 0.44 20.08 -4.45
CA PRO A 392 1.79 20.21 -4.98
C PRO A 392 2.01 21.58 -5.64
N THR A 393 3.26 22.04 -5.69
CA THR A 393 3.64 23.30 -6.34
C THR A 393 4.79 23.13 -7.32
N LEU A 394 4.90 24.01 -8.32
CA LEU A 394 6.08 24.05 -9.17
C LEU A 394 7.22 24.78 -8.43
N VAL A 395 8.40 24.17 -8.40
CA VAL A 395 9.58 24.82 -7.81
C VAL A 395 9.97 26.04 -8.66
N PRO A 396 10.15 27.24 -8.08
CA PRO A 396 10.64 28.40 -8.83
C PRO A 396 11.97 28.09 -9.55
N PRO A 397 12.19 28.58 -10.78
CA PRO A 397 11.39 29.59 -11.50
C PRO A 397 10.30 29.00 -12.42
N PHE A 398 9.96 27.71 -12.30
CA PHE A 398 8.99 27.09 -13.19
C PHE A 398 7.58 27.64 -12.95
N THR A 399 6.83 27.87 -14.02
CA THR A 399 5.46 28.39 -13.96
C THR A 399 4.57 27.65 -14.96
N THR A 400 3.26 27.64 -14.71
CA THR A 400 2.29 27.09 -15.67
C THR A 400 1.68 28.23 -16.51
N PRO A 401 1.53 28.09 -17.84
CA PRO A 401 1.82 26.91 -18.66
C PRO A 401 3.31 26.67 -18.95
N LEU A 402 3.72 25.40 -19.00
CA LEU A 402 5.08 24.98 -19.35
C LEU A 402 5.27 24.90 -20.87
N ASP A 403 6.40 25.40 -21.36
CA ASP A 403 6.87 25.16 -22.73
C ASP A 403 7.83 23.94 -22.73
N PRO A 404 7.41 22.78 -23.25
CA PRO A 404 8.18 21.54 -23.13
C PRO A 404 9.55 21.62 -23.81
N LEU A 405 9.68 22.38 -24.91
CA LEU A 405 10.95 22.54 -25.63
C LEU A 405 11.95 23.47 -24.92
N SER A 406 11.51 24.25 -23.93
CA SER A 406 12.38 25.09 -23.08
C SER A 406 12.87 24.35 -21.82
N HIS A 407 12.34 23.15 -21.54
CA HIS A 407 12.62 22.38 -20.32
C HIS A 407 13.09 20.95 -20.63
N THR A 408 14.06 20.80 -21.54
CA THR A 408 14.54 19.48 -21.99
C THR A 408 15.25 18.65 -20.89
N SER A 409 15.56 19.24 -19.74
CA SER A 409 16.10 18.55 -18.56
C SER A 409 15.03 18.17 -17.54
N GLY A 410 13.76 18.46 -17.83
CA GLY A 410 12.64 18.30 -16.90
C GLY A 410 12.41 19.53 -16.02
N VAL A 411 11.35 19.45 -15.21
CA VAL A 411 10.97 20.45 -14.18
C VAL A 411 10.74 19.75 -12.84
N GLN A 412 10.76 20.50 -11.74
CA GLN A 412 10.53 19.98 -10.39
C GLN A 412 9.15 20.39 -9.85
N VAL A 413 8.43 19.43 -9.30
CA VAL A 413 7.22 19.61 -8.50
C VAL A 413 7.57 19.31 -7.05
N GLN A 414 7.21 20.21 -6.14
CA GLN A 414 7.46 20.08 -4.71
C GLN A 414 6.16 19.84 -3.96
N VAL A 415 6.25 19.03 -2.91
CA VAL A 415 5.21 18.87 -1.89
C VAL A 415 5.81 19.18 -0.52
N GLU A 416 4.97 19.64 0.40
CA GLU A 416 5.38 20.01 1.75
C GLU A 416 4.30 19.60 2.76
N PHE A 417 4.73 19.15 3.94
CA PHE A 417 3.84 18.95 5.08
C PHE A 417 4.54 19.31 6.38
N SER A 418 4.32 20.53 6.88
CA SER A 418 5.06 21.08 8.02
C SER A 418 4.96 20.29 9.33
N ALA A 419 3.94 19.42 9.48
CA ALA A 419 3.72 18.56 10.65
C ALA A 419 4.21 17.11 10.43
N ALA A 420 5.10 16.88 9.46
CA ALA A 420 5.66 15.57 9.17
C ALA A 420 6.43 14.97 10.36
N SER A 421 6.30 13.66 10.53
CA SER A 421 7.08 12.85 11.47
C SER A 421 8.30 12.23 10.76
N PRO A 422 9.40 11.94 11.47
CA PRO A 422 10.51 11.17 10.91
C PRO A 422 10.03 9.84 10.31
N GLY A 423 10.35 9.62 9.04
CA GLY A 423 9.94 8.42 8.30
C GLY A 423 8.65 8.59 7.47
N ASP A 424 8.01 9.75 7.52
CA ASP A 424 6.93 10.09 6.58
C ASP A 424 7.47 10.18 5.15
N GLN A 425 6.66 9.74 4.20
CA GLN A 425 7.00 9.72 2.79
C GLN A 425 5.88 10.36 1.97
N ALA A 426 6.22 10.90 0.81
CA ALA A 426 5.31 11.46 -0.16
C ALA A 426 5.31 10.62 -1.44
N GLN A 427 4.15 10.52 -2.07
CA GLN A 427 4.01 9.98 -3.41
C GLN A 427 3.20 10.94 -4.28
N LEU A 428 3.82 11.48 -5.34
CA LEU A 428 3.10 12.26 -6.36
C LEU A 428 2.28 11.32 -7.25
N GLU A 429 1.07 11.72 -7.59
CA GLU A 429 0.17 10.91 -8.40
C GLU A 429 -0.52 11.76 -9.45
N LEU A 430 -0.78 11.16 -10.61
CA LEU A 430 -1.51 11.78 -11.69
C LEU A 430 -2.99 11.43 -11.57
N MET A 431 -3.86 12.43 -11.55
CA MET A 431 -5.31 12.24 -11.52
C MET A 431 -5.80 11.78 -12.91
N ASP A 432 -6.68 10.77 -12.94
CA ASP A 432 -7.39 10.30 -14.15
C ASP A 432 -6.53 9.83 -15.33
N ALA A 433 -5.39 9.18 -15.09
CA ALA A 433 -4.51 8.69 -16.17
C ALA A 433 -4.06 7.22 -15.99
N PRO A 434 -4.93 6.24 -16.33
CA PRO A 434 -4.60 4.82 -16.28
C PRO A 434 -3.34 4.49 -17.08
N GLY A 435 -2.37 3.81 -16.46
CA GLY A 435 -1.13 3.40 -17.13
C GLY A 435 0.01 4.43 -17.15
N SER A 436 -0.17 5.60 -16.52
CA SER A 436 0.94 6.55 -16.32
C SER A 436 2.01 5.96 -15.39
N PRO A 437 3.30 6.32 -15.57
CA PRO A 437 4.35 5.89 -14.65
C PRO A 437 4.03 6.32 -13.23
N ALA A 438 4.11 5.40 -12.27
CA ALA A 438 4.01 5.76 -10.86
C ALA A 438 5.25 6.58 -10.48
N PHE A 439 5.05 7.75 -9.89
CA PHE A 439 6.17 8.47 -9.27
C PHE A 439 6.68 7.67 -8.07
N PRO A 440 8.00 7.74 -7.79
CA PRO A 440 8.58 7.01 -6.68
C PRO A 440 8.05 7.52 -5.35
N LEU A 441 8.04 6.65 -4.35
CA LEU A 441 7.87 7.04 -2.95
C LEU A 441 9.15 7.74 -2.47
N LEU A 442 9.04 9.01 -2.07
CA LEU A 442 10.17 9.82 -1.59
C LEU A 442 9.99 10.16 -0.11
N PRO A 443 11.02 10.05 0.74
CA PRO A 443 10.93 10.56 2.11
C PRO A 443 10.75 12.09 2.10
N LEU A 444 10.00 12.62 3.06
CA LEU A 444 10.05 14.05 3.38
C LEU A 444 11.40 14.35 4.03
N ASP A 445 12.10 15.36 3.53
CA ASP A 445 13.42 15.77 4.02
C ASP A 445 13.32 16.52 5.37
N PRO A 446 14.45 16.95 5.99
CA PRO A 446 14.41 17.69 7.25
C PRO A 446 13.66 19.03 7.21
N ASP A 447 13.42 19.59 6.03
CA ASP A 447 12.59 20.79 5.82
C ASP A 447 11.12 20.42 5.54
N HIS A 448 10.78 19.14 5.70
CA HIS A 448 9.47 18.53 5.46
C HIS A 448 8.98 18.61 4.02
N GLN A 449 9.90 18.54 3.06
CA GLN A 449 9.63 18.66 1.64
C GLN A 449 10.04 17.40 0.86
N ALA A 450 9.41 17.18 -0.30
CA ALA A 450 9.87 16.21 -1.30
C ALA A 450 9.73 16.77 -2.72
N ASN A 451 10.74 16.52 -3.56
CA ASN A 451 10.81 17.03 -4.93
C ASN A 451 10.71 15.89 -5.95
N PHE A 452 9.76 16.01 -6.87
CA PHE A 452 9.48 15.07 -7.95
C PHE A 452 9.84 15.67 -9.29
N THR A 453 10.56 14.92 -10.12
CA THR A 453 10.97 15.38 -11.45
C THR A 453 9.94 14.96 -12.50
N LEU A 454 9.39 15.95 -13.21
CA LEU A 454 8.70 15.74 -14.48
C LEU A 454 9.74 15.79 -15.59
N ASP A 455 10.18 14.64 -16.06
CA ASP A 455 11.30 14.53 -17.00
C ASP A 455 10.92 14.92 -18.45
N ALA A 456 11.92 14.86 -19.34
CA ALA A 456 11.72 15.16 -20.76
C ALA A 456 10.71 14.21 -21.44
N ALA A 457 10.65 12.95 -21.01
CA ALA A 457 9.70 11.97 -21.54
C ALA A 457 8.27 12.35 -21.17
N PHE A 458 8.04 12.76 -19.91
CA PHE A 458 6.77 13.27 -19.44
C PHE A 458 6.37 14.53 -20.21
N LEU A 459 7.25 15.55 -20.27
CA LEU A 459 6.94 16.80 -20.96
C LEU A 459 6.63 16.61 -22.45
N GLY A 460 7.35 15.68 -23.11
CA GLY A 460 7.06 15.27 -24.48
C GLY A 460 5.70 14.60 -24.61
N ALA A 461 5.43 13.56 -23.81
CA ALA A 461 4.18 12.79 -23.89
C ALA A 461 2.92 13.59 -23.53
N TRP A 462 3.09 14.64 -22.72
CA TRP A 462 2.01 15.49 -22.21
C TRP A 462 1.90 16.85 -22.90
N HIS A 463 2.67 17.14 -23.95
CA HIS A 463 2.52 18.38 -24.73
C HIS A 463 1.07 18.56 -25.23
N GLY A 464 0.54 19.77 -25.07
CA GLY A 464 -0.84 20.09 -25.43
C GLY A 464 -1.92 19.57 -24.48
N LYS A 465 -1.54 18.91 -23.38
CA LYS A 465 -2.45 18.39 -22.35
C LYS A 465 -2.39 19.22 -21.06
N VAL A 466 -3.32 18.93 -20.15
CA VAL A 466 -3.43 19.58 -18.83
C VAL A 466 -3.42 18.52 -17.71
N PRO A 467 -2.27 17.89 -17.41
CA PRO A 467 -2.17 16.96 -16.30
C PRO A 467 -2.54 17.60 -14.96
N GLN A 468 -3.21 16.83 -14.10
CA GLN A 468 -3.50 17.21 -12.73
C GLN A 468 -2.76 16.29 -11.76
N PHE A 469 -2.07 16.86 -10.79
CA PHE A 469 -1.29 16.10 -9.82
C PHE A 469 -1.84 16.25 -8.42
N VAL A 470 -2.04 15.14 -7.73
CA VAL A 470 -2.25 15.10 -6.28
C VAL A 470 -1.05 14.43 -5.64
N TRP A 471 -0.91 14.50 -4.32
CA TRP A 471 0.06 13.66 -3.62
C TRP A 471 -0.55 13.00 -2.39
N ALA A 472 -0.05 11.81 -2.09
CA ALA A 472 -0.41 11.01 -0.93
C ALA A 472 0.69 11.13 0.14
N LEU A 473 0.29 11.40 1.39
CA LEU A 473 1.15 11.31 2.55
C LEU A 473 1.12 9.87 3.08
N ILE A 474 2.28 9.25 3.18
CA ILE A 474 2.46 7.85 3.54
C ILE A 474 3.19 7.77 4.88
N ARG A 475 2.58 7.13 5.88
CA ARG A 475 3.17 6.88 7.20
C ARG A 475 3.06 5.41 7.56
N GLY A 476 4.17 4.79 7.94
CA GLY A 476 4.20 3.35 8.26
C GLY A 476 3.74 2.46 7.10
N GLY A 477 3.93 2.91 5.85
CA GLY A 477 3.53 2.19 4.63
C GLY A 477 2.05 2.31 4.24
N LYS A 478 1.25 3.16 4.90
CA LYS A 478 -0.14 3.43 4.56
C LYS A 478 -0.35 4.88 4.16
N GLU A 479 -1.24 5.12 3.20
CA GLU A 479 -1.77 6.45 2.89
C GLU A 479 -2.63 6.94 4.06
N ILE A 480 -2.27 8.11 4.59
CA ILE A 480 -2.94 8.75 5.74
C ILE A 480 -3.53 10.12 5.38
N ALA A 481 -3.19 10.67 4.22
CA ALA A 481 -3.72 11.94 3.72
C ALA A 481 -3.54 12.04 2.19
N ARG A 482 -4.39 12.85 1.55
CA ARG A 482 -4.32 13.12 0.11
C ARG A 482 -4.60 14.60 -0.17
N SER A 483 -3.79 15.21 -1.02
CA SER A 483 -3.88 16.65 -1.32
C SER A 483 -4.97 17.01 -2.32
N GLY A 484 -5.27 18.30 -2.41
CA GLY A 484 -5.89 18.89 -3.59
C GLY A 484 -4.96 18.86 -4.82
N PRO A 485 -5.50 19.09 -6.04
CA PRO A 485 -4.73 18.95 -7.28
C PRO A 485 -3.94 20.21 -7.66
N LEU A 486 -2.71 20.01 -8.14
CA LEU A 486 -1.96 20.93 -8.98
C LEU A 486 -2.38 20.76 -10.44
N VAL A 487 -3.03 21.77 -11.01
CA VAL A 487 -3.39 21.78 -12.44
C VAL A 487 -2.22 22.34 -13.26
N LEU A 488 -1.58 21.49 -14.06
CA LEU A 488 -0.42 21.85 -14.86
C LEU A 488 -0.77 21.87 -16.35
N LYS A 489 -0.72 23.03 -17.01
CA LYS A 489 -0.84 23.13 -18.46
C LYS A 489 0.53 22.96 -19.14
N VAL A 490 0.63 22.03 -20.10
CA VAL A 490 1.82 21.88 -20.96
C VAL A 490 1.46 22.32 -22.38
N ASN A 491 2.19 23.29 -22.93
CA ASN A 491 1.91 23.84 -24.26
C ASN A 491 2.08 22.78 -25.36
N ARG A 492 1.25 22.83 -26.41
CA ARG A 492 1.41 21.98 -27.60
C ARG A 492 2.66 22.42 -28.35
N ILE A 493 3.56 21.48 -28.62
CA ILE A 493 4.64 21.66 -29.61
C ILE A 493 4.02 21.93 -30.97
N ALA A 494 4.34 23.06 -31.59
CA ALA A 494 3.80 23.45 -32.87
C ALA A 494 4.43 22.65 -34.02
N ASP A 495 3.64 22.35 -35.05
CA ASP A 495 4.15 21.78 -36.29
C ASP A 495 5.12 22.77 -36.95
N GLY A 496 6.30 22.29 -37.33
CA GLY A 496 7.37 23.12 -37.89
C GLY A 496 8.06 24.05 -36.89
N ASP A 497 7.96 23.81 -35.57
CA ASP A 497 8.66 24.61 -34.55
C ASP A 497 10.17 24.69 -34.88
N PRO A 498 10.76 25.91 -34.96
CA PRO A 498 12.13 26.10 -35.42
C PRO A 498 13.20 25.53 -34.49
N ARG A 499 12.86 25.14 -33.26
CA ARG A 499 13.78 24.49 -32.31
C ARG A 499 13.92 22.99 -32.56
N LEU A 500 13.01 22.40 -33.34
CA LEU A 500 13.13 21.02 -33.80
C LEU A 500 14.18 20.94 -34.92
N THR A 501 14.82 19.78 -35.03
CA THR A 501 15.83 19.55 -36.08
C THR A 501 15.17 19.42 -37.46
N VAL A 502 15.92 19.75 -38.50
CA VAL A 502 15.43 19.74 -39.89
C VAL A 502 15.91 18.45 -40.57
N PRO A 503 15.01 17.64 -41.17
CA PRO A 503 15.37 16.42 -41.88
C PRO A 503 16.17 16.73 -43.15
N ASN A 504 17.15 15.88 -43.49
CA ASN A 504 18.05 16.12 -44.63
C ASN A 504 18.28 14.88 -45.50
N ILE A 505 18.52 15.08 -46.80
CA ILE A 505 19.14 14.10 -47.70
C ILE A 505 20.61 14.47 -47.90
N VAL A 506 21.52 13.58 -47.46
CA VAL A 506 22.97 13.85 -47.45
C VAL A 506 23.51 14.18 -48.84
N GLN A 507 23.05 13.47 -49.86
CA GLN A 507 23.48 13.62 -51.25
C GLN A 507 22.99 14.92 -51.91
N ALA A 508 22.10 15.68 -51.26
CA ALA A 508 21.77 17.02 -51.69
C ALA A 508 22.89 18.04 -51.39
N LYS A 509 23.90 17.66 -50.59
CA LYS A 509 25.11 18.44 -50.30
C LYS A 509 24.83 19.86 -49.80
N GLY A 510 23.77 20.03 -49.00
CA GLY A 510 23.33 21.33 -48.47
C GLY A 510 22.60 22.22 -49.48
N THR A 511 22.27 21.69 -50.66
CA THR A 511 21.43 22.34 -51.67
C THR A 511 20.02 21.73 -51.66
N SER A 512 19.12 22.23 -52.52
CA SER A 512 17.79 21.65 -52.75
C SER A 512 17.75 20.73 -53.97
N VAL A 513 18.89 20.18 -54.42
CA VAL A 513 18.96 19.29 -55.60
C VAL A 513 19.58 17.96 -55.21
N VAL A 514 18.90 16.86 -55.52
CA VAL A 514 19.46 15.50 -55.44
C VAL A 514 19.85 15.08 -56.85
N ASP A 515 21.16 15.15 -57.14
CA ASP A 515 21.71 14.84 -58.46
C ASP A 515 22.10 13.38 -58.57
N LEU A 516 21.36 12.61 -59.38
CA LEU A 516 21.59 11.19 -59.51
C LEU A 516 22.91 10.85 -60.23
N ASN A 517 23.58 11.81 -60.86
CA ASN A 517 24.90 11.61 -61.46
C ASN A 517 26.03 11.54 -60.41
N ASP A 518 25.80 12.09 -59.21
CA ASP A 518 26.83 12.23 -58.18
C ASP A 518 27.05 10.97 -57.34
N PHE A 519 26.14 10.01 -57.41
CA PHE A 519 26.17 8.80 -56.60
C PHE A 519 25.49 7.63 -57.33
N PRO A 520 26.13 6.44 -57.39
CA PRO A 520 25.56 5.29 -58.08
C PRO A 520 24.56 4.48 -57.24
N ASP A 521 24.68 4.55 -55.90
CA ASP A 521 23.93 3.73 -54.95
C ASP A 521 22.73 4.49 -54.31
N ASP A 522 22.16 3.97 -53.23
CA ASP A 522 21.10 4.63 -52.47
C ASP A 522 21.56 5.98 -51.88
N ALA A 523 20.63 6.93 -51.82
CA ALA A 523 20.84 8.16 -51.06
C ALA A 523 20.65 7.89 -49.55
N THR A 524 20.86 8.90 -48.71
CA THR A 524 20.84 8.78 -47.26
C THR A 524 20.01 9.89 -46.65
N PHE A 525 18.92 9.51 -46.00
CA PHE A 525 18.18 10.35 -45.07
C PHE A 525 18.97 10.48 -43.78
N SER A 526 19.06 11.70 -43.23
CA SER A 526 19.65 11.98 -41.93
C SER A 526 18.78 12.95 -41.14
N LEU A 527 18.61 12.67 -39.87
CA LEU A 527 17.92 13.52 -38.90
C LEU A 527 18.73 13.54 -37.61
N ALA A 528 19.26 14.71 -37.24
CA ALA A 528 19.96 14.85 -35.97
C ALA A 528 19.01 14.64 -34.79
N ARG A 529 19.54 14.49 -33.57
CA ARG A 529 18.70 14.44 -32.36
C ARG A 529 17.78 15.67 -32.27
N TRP A 530 16.52 15.47 -31.89
CA TRP A 530 15.59 16.56 -31.58
C TRP A 530 15.42 16.73 -30.07
N PRO A 531 15.02 17.92 -29.60
CA PRO A 531 14.64 18.11 -28.19
C PRO A 531 13.57 17.10 -27.75
N LEU A 532 13.72 16.56 -26.53
CA LEU A 532 12.83 15.55 -25.94
C LEU A 532 12.84 14.18 -26.64
N ILE A 533 13.79 13.90 -27.55
CA ILE A 533 13.95 12.55 -28.10
C ILE A 533 14.19 11.51 -26.98
N GLN A 534 13.48 10.39 -27.05
CA GLN A 534 13.59 9.29 -26.09
C GLN A 534 13.36 7.94 -26.79
N GLU A 535 13.79 6.86 -26.15
CA GLU A 535 13.47 5.49 -26.56
C GLU A 535 11.95 5.32 -26.70
N LYS A 536 11.52 4.50 -27.66
CA LYS A 536 10.12 4.10 -27.92
C LYS A 536 9.19 5.20 -28.43
N GLN A 537 9.64 6.45 -28.56
CA GLN A 537 8.91 7.44 -29.35
C GLN A 537 8.69 6.92 -30.77
N LEU A 538 7.48 7.09 -31.31
CA LEU A 538 7.16 6.58 -32.64
C LEU A 538 7.45 7.67 -33.67
N ILE A 539 8.32 7.36 -34.63
CA ILE A 539 8.65 8.25 -35.74
C ILE A 539 8.21 7.65 -37.07
N SER A 540 7.61 8.48 -37.92
CA SER A 540 7.31 8.15 -39.32
C SER A 540 8.07 9.10 -40.24
N VAL A 541 8.73 8.55 -41.25
CA VAL A 541 9.52 9.31 -42.23
C VAL A 541 9.09 8.87 -43.62
N THR A 542 8.65 9.82 -44.43
CA THR A 542 8.12 9.55 -45.77
C THR A 542 8.63 10.57 -46.77
N LEU A 543 9.08 10.11 -47.94
CA LEU A 543 9.25 10.96 -49.11
C LEU A 543 7.97 10.96 -49.95
N LEU A 544 7.55 12.16 -50.34
CA LEU A 544 6.39 12.41 -51.17
C LEU A 544 6.84 13.02 -52.49
N SER A 545 6.24 12.60 -53.59
CA SER A 545 6.40 13.21 -54.92
C SER A 545 5.07 13.20 -55.64
N THR A 546 4.78 14.25 -56.42
CA THR A 546 3.51 14.32 -57.15
C THR A 546 3.48 13.26 -58.26
N GLY A 547 2.41 12.45 -58.30
CA GLY A 547 2.24 11.40 -59.31
C GLY A 547 3.03 10.11 -59.06
N SER A 548 3.70 9.98 -57.91
CA SER A 548 4.42 8.77 -57.52
C SER A 548 3.92 8.25 -56.18
N ALA A 549 3.99 6.93 -55.98
CA ALA A 549 3.65 6.35 -54.68
C ALA A 549 4.62 6.86 -53.60
N PRO A 550 4.13 7.27 -52.41
CA PRO A 550 4.99 7.66 -51.29
C PRO A 550 6.04 6.60 -50.96
N LEU A 551 7.26 7.03 -50.66
CA LEU A 551 8.34 6.16 -50.18
C LEU A 551 8.47 6.30 -48.66
N PRO A 552 7.89 5.38 -47.87
CA PRO A 552 8.11 5.34 -46.44
C PRO A 552 9.52 4.82 -46.14
N LEU A 553 10.32 5.60 -45.43
CA LEU A 553 11.60 5.16 -44.88
C LEU A 553 11.41 4.50 -43.51
N LEU A 554 10.46 5.02 -42.73
CA LEU A 554 10.06 4.52 -41.41
C LEU A 554 8.55 4.67 -41.25
N ARG A 555 7.91 3.68 -40.63
CA ARG A 555 6.47 3.69 -40.32
C ARG A 555 6.29 3.37 -38.85
N GLN A 556 5.86 4.36 -38.06
CA GLN A 556 5.69 4.23 -36.60
C GLN A 556 6.86 3.48 -35.96
N HIS A 557 8.09 3.81 -36.37
CA HIS A 557 9.29 3.15 -35.90
C HIS A 557 9.55 3.59 -34.46
N PRO A 558 9.66 2.66 -33.49
CA PRO A 558 10.07 3.02 -32.14
C PRO A 558 11.55 3.39 -32.15
N VAL A 559 11.86 4.62 -31.74
CA VAL A 559 13.24 5.09 -31.57
C VAL A 559 13.98 4.15 -30.60
N SER A 560 15.12 3.61 -31.01
CA SER A 560 15.98 2.81 -30.13
C SER A 560 16.86 3.69 -29.23
N ASP A 561 17.43 3.12 -28.16
CA ASP A 561 18.37 3.83 -27.28
C ASP A 561 19.53 4.47 -28.05
N THR A 562 20.10 3.74 -29.02
CA THR A 562 21.20 4.24 -29.85
C THR A 562 20.75 5.44 -30.70
N GLU A 563 19.55 5.38 -31.27
CA GLU A 563 19.00 6.46 -32.09
C GLU A 563 18.62 7.69 -31.25
N ALA A 564 18.17 7.49 -30.01
CA ALA A 564 17.93 8.58 -29.08
C ALA A 564 19.20 9.40 -28.80
N VAL A 565 20.37 8.76 -28.83
CA VAL A 565 21.66 9.42 -28.63
C VAL A 565 22.23 10.00 -29.92
N THR A 566 22.13 9.27 -31.04
CA THR A 566 22.87 9.57 -32.29
C THR A 566 22.03 10.26 -33.36
N GLY A 567 20.70 10.30 -33.23
CA GLY A 567 19.79 10.68 -34.32
C GLY A 567 19.50 9.48 -35.24
N LEU A 568 18.89 9.74 -36.40
CA LEU A 568 18.50 8.70 -37.35
C LEU A 568 19.19 8.86 -38.70
N SER A 569 19.51 7.71 -39.29
CA SER A 569 19.99 7.59 -40.66
C SER A 569 19.30 6.41 -41.34
N ARG A 570 18.83 6.60 -42.58
CA ARG A 570 18.19 5.55 -43.39
C ARG A 570 18.57 5.69 -44.86
N ALA A 571 18.68 4.56 -45.55
CA ALA A 571 18.84 4.55 -46.99
C ALA A 571 17.56 5.07 -47.68
N VAL A 572 17.74 5.89 -48.71
CA VAL A 572 16.69 6.35 -49.62
C VAL A 572 16.92 5.63 -50.94
N SER A 573 15.97 4.76 -51.29
CA SER A 573 16.06 3.86 -52.43
C SER A 573 16.43 4.58 -53.74
N ARG A 574 17.54 4.16 -54.34
CA ARG A 574 18.02 4.64 -55.64
C ARG A 574 17.05 4.33 -56.77
N SER A 575 16.43 3.16 -56.74
CA SER A 575 15.44 2.77 -57.76
C SER A 575 14.22 3.69 -57.71
N TRP A 576 13.68 3.96 -56.52
CA TRP A 576 12.55 4.90 -56.37
C TRP A 576 12.90 6.29 -56.91
N LEU A 577 14.09 6.81 -56.60
CA LEU A 577 14.56 8.09 -57.14
C LEU A 577 14.72 8.08 -58.67
N SER A 578 15.13 6.94 -59.24
CA SER A 578 15.35 6.78 -60.69
C SER A 578 14.04 6.66 -61.48
N ASP A 579 12.96 6.21 -60.83
CA ASP A 579 11.61 6.11 -61.42
C ASP A 579 10.89 7.46 -61.48
N LEU A 580 11.41 8.48 -60.78
CA LEU A 580 10.86 9.84 -60.83
C LEU A 580 11.23 10.54 -62.16
N SER A 581 10.39 11.49 -62.56
CA SER A 581 10.70 12.37 -63.69
C SER A 581 11.88 13.30 -63.37
N ASP A 582 12.59 13.76 -64.40
CA ASP A 582 13.57 14.83 -64.23
C ASP A 582 12.89 16.12 -63.73
N ASN A 583 13.54 16.83 -62.81
CA ASN A 583 13.00 17.97 -62.07
C ASN A 583 11.76 17.67 -61.21
N ALA A 584 11.48 16.40 -60.90
CA ALA A 584 10.45 16.05 -59.93
C ALA A 584 10.77 16.67 -58.56
N LYS A 585 9.77 17.27 -57.93
CA LYS A 585 9.88 17.75 -56.55
C LYS A 585 9.60 16.61 -55.58
N ILE A 586 10.48 16.46 -54.60
CA ILE A 586 10.30 15.55 -53.48
C ILE A 586 10.18 16.34 -52.17
N THR A 587 9.23 15.95 -51.31
CA THR A 587 9.06 16.50 -49.97
C THR A 587 9.39 15.41 -48.95
N LEU A 588 10.36 15.71 -48.09
CA LEU A 588 10.76 14.86 -46.97
C LEU A 588 9.99 15.29 -45.73
N ARG A 589 9.06 14.42 -45.30
CA ARG A 589 8.16 14.65 -44.17
C ARG A 589 8.52 13.73 -43.00
N VAL A 590 8.67 14.33 -41.82
CA VAL A 590 8.94 13.62 -40.56
C VAL A 590 7.85 13.95 -39.56
N GLU A 591 7.29 12.91 -38.95
CA GLU A 591 6.26 12.99 -37.93
C GLU A 591 6.70 12.22 -36.69
N VAL A 592 6.64 12.85 -35.52
CA VAL A 592 7.02 12.25 -34.24
C VAL A 592 5.84 12.25 -33.29
N MET A 593 5.52 11.09 -32.72
CA MET A 593 4.64 10.97 -31.57
C MET A 593 5.50 10.97 -30.30
N PHE A 594 5.43 12.05 -29.53
CA PHE A 594 6.20 12.20 -28.30
C PHE A 594 5.64 11.38 -27.12
N GLY A 595 4.41 10.86 -27.24
CA GLY A 595 3.80 9.91 -26.30
C GLY A 595 2.81 8.95 -26.98
N VAL A 596 2.54 7.80 -26.36
CA VAL A 596 1.63 6.76 -26.89
C VAL A 596 0.20 7.27 -27.13
N ASP A 597 -0.29 8.16 -26.26
CA ASP A 597 -1.62 8.79 -26.35
C ASP A 597 -1.54 10.28 -26.70
N SER A 598 -0.42 10.74 -27.29
CA SER A 598 -0.24 12.16 -27.63
C SER A 598 -1.29 12.61 -28.65
N VAL A 599 -1.84 13.81 -28.44
CA VAL A 599 -2.92 14.39 -29.25
C VAL A 599 -2.32 14.86 -30.58
N GLY A 600 -2.07 13.91 -31.48
CA GLY A 600 -1.49 14.11 -32.80
C GLY A 600 0.04 14.08 -32.83
N SER A 601 0.59 13.53 -33.91
CA SER A 601 2.01 13.66 -34.23
C SER A 601 2.40 15.12 -34.38
N VAL A 602 3.66 15.44 -34.06
CA VAL A 602 4.28 16.73 -34.40
C VAL A 602 5.00 16.56 -35.73
N VAL A 603 4.61 17.36 -36.72
CA VAL A 603 5.28 17.39 -38.02
C VAL A 603 6.49 18.32 -37.91
N PHE A 604 7.68 17.83 -38.22
CA PHE A 604 8.87 18.67 -38.27
C PHE A 604 8.82 19.56 -39.51
N LYS A 605 9.64 20.61 -39.55
CA LYS A 605 9.74 21.45 -40.74
C LYS A 605 10.14 20.59 -41.95
N GLU A 606 9.26 20.52 -42.95
CA GLU A 606 9.49 19.71 -44.15
C GLU A 606 10.66 20.25 -44.98
N SER A 607 11.38 19.33 -45.63
CA SER A 607 12.48 19.65 -46.54
C SER A 607 12.09 19.31 -47.98
N GLU A 608 12.26 20.26 -48.89
CA GLU A 608 11.94 20.09 -50.31
C GLU A 608 13.22 19.96 -51.15
N TYR A 609 13.22 19.02 -52.09
CA TYR A 609 14.29 18.83 -53.06
C TYR A 609 13.75 18.66 -54.48
N THR A 610 14.62 18.86 -55.46
CA THR A 610 14.38 18.59 -56.87
C THR A 610 15.32 17.48 -57.35
N ILE A 611 14.80 16.51 -58.09
CA ILE A 611 15.61 15.40 -58.63
C ILE A 611 16.23 15.80 -59.96
N ARG A 612 17.52 15.52 -60.15
CA ARG A 612 18.17 15.54 -61.46
C ARG A 612 18.48 14.12 -61.92
N GLN A 613 17.86 13.70 -63.01
CA GLN A 613 18.00 12.36 -63.57
C GLN A 613 19.33 12.16 -64.30
N VAL A 614 19.74 10.90 -64.42
CA VAL A 614 20.84 10.48 -65.31
C VAL A 614 20.31 10.38 -66.74
N PHE A 615 21.00 11.01 -67.69
CA PHE A 615 20.73 10.95 -69.13
C PHE A 615 21.96 10.49 -69.92
N PHE A 616 21.76 9.62 -70.90
CA PHE A 616 22.80 9.29 -71.88
C PHE A 616 22.91 10.40 -72.92
N ARG A 617 24.15 10.82 -73.23
CA ARG A 617 24.45 11.83 -74.24
C ARG A 617 25.55 11.33 -75.15
N ALA A 618 25.33 11.41 -76.45
CA ALA A 618 26.28 10.96 -77.46
C ALA A 618 25.98 11.59 -78.83
N THR A 619 26.98 11.57 -79.69
CA THR A 619 26.85 11.85 -81.13
C THR A 619 27.44 10.70 -81.92
N GLU A 620 26.76 10.25 -82.95
CA GLU A 620 27.17 9.14 -83.81
C GLU A 620 26.96 9.49 -85.28
N GLY A 621 28.07 9.65 -86.01
CA GLY A 621 28.10 9.91 -87.46
C GLY A 621 28.86 8.82 -88.23
N PHE A 622 29.08 7.65 -87.61
CA PHE A 622 29.71 6.46 -88.19
C PHE A 622 31.17 6.61 -88.67
N GLU A 623 31.80 7.79 -88.59
CA GLU A 623 33.18 8.07 -89.03
C GLU A 623 34.25 7.08 -88.56
N ASN A 624 34.05 6.51 -87.38
CA ASN A 624 35.00 5.58 -86.75
C ASN A 624 34.60 4.11 -86.93
N SER A 625 33.61 3.81 -87.79
CA SER A 625 33.12 2.46 -88.08
C SER A 625 33.61 1.98 -89.46
N SER A 626 33.94 0.69 -89.56
CA SER A 626 34.31 0.08 -90.84
C SER A 626 33.06 -0.25 -91.69
N PRO A 627 33.15 -0.20 -93.03
CA PRO A 627 32.08 -0.69 -93.90
C PRO A 627 31.69 -2.13 -93.57
N VAL A 628 30.39 -2.40 -93.46
CA VAL A 628 29.85 -3.70 -93.05
C VAL A 628 28.43 -3.87 -93.57
N TYR A 629 28.09 -5.08 -94.02
CA TYR A 629 26.70 -5.49 -94.24
C TYR A 629 26.17 -6.17 -92.98
N PHE A 630 25.09 -5.65 -92.41
CA PHE A 630 24.57 -6.16 -91.14
C PHE A 630 23.71 -7.40 -91.36
N THR A 631 24.07 -8.48 -90.67
CA THR A 631 23.23 -9.68 -90.58
C THR A 631 21.98 -9.40 -89.73
N PRO A 632 20.76 -9.63 -90.23
CA PRO A 632 19.54 -9.43 -89.46
C PRO A 632 19.57 -10.18 -88.10
N GLY A 633 19.14 -9.49 -87.04
CA GLY A 633 19.10 -10.00 -85.67
C GLY A 633 20.40 -9.88 -84.87
N VAL A 634 21.55 -9.59 -85.50
CA VAL A 634 22.83 -9.44 -84.81
C VAL A 634 23.02 -8.01 -84.30
N GLN A 635 23.43 -7.86 -83.03
CA GLN A 635 23.74 -6.57 -82.41
C GLN A 635 25.17 -6.13 -82.75
N TYR A 636 25.35 -4.83 -83.01
CA TYR A 636 26.62 -4.21 -83.34
C TYR A 636 26.83 -2.97 -82.47
N GLY A 637 27.89 -2.97 -81.65
CA GLY A 637 28.25 -1.81 -80.82
C GLY A 637 28.97 -0.75 -81.65
N LEU A 638 28.47 0.48 -81.61
CA LEU A 638 29.09 1.63 -82.25
C LEU A 638 30.04 2.35 -81.27
N PRO A 639 31.05 3.10 -81.75
CA PRO A 639 31.98 3.83 -80.90
C PRO A 639 31.33 4.84 -79.94
N SER A 640 30.16 5.39 -80.30
CA SER A 640 29.35 6.25 -79.41
C SER A 640 28.79 5.52 -78.18
N GLY A 641 28.84 4.18 -78.13
CA GLY A 641 28.17 3.37 -77.12
C GLY A 641 26.73 2.98 -77.48
N ILE A 642 26.21 3.45 -78.62
CA ILE A 642 24.92 3.04 -79.17
C ILE A 642 25.05 1.62 -79.74
N VAL A 643 24.03 0.78 -79.53
CA VAL A 643 23.95 -0.56 -80.15
C VAL A 643 22.97 -0.53 -81.32
N LEU A 644 23.46 -0.87 -82.51
CA LEU A 644 22.68 -1.02 -83.73
C LEU A 644 22.29 -2.48 -83.96
N GLN A 645 21.04 -2.75 -84.31
CA GLN A 645 20.58 -4.08 -84.73
C GLN A 645 19.74 -3.98 -86.01
N SER A 646 20.15 -4.70 -87.06
CA SER A 646 19.34 -4.84 -88.28
C SER A 646 18.13 -5.74 -87.99
N LEU A 647 16.92 -5.29 -88.36
CA LEU A 647 15.64 -6.00 -88.16
C LEU A 647 15.18 -6.76 -89.41
N GLY A 648 15.94 -6.68 -90.52
CA GLY A 648 15.61 -7.26 -91.82
C GLY A 648 15.79 -6.26 -92.97
N GLY A 649 15.77 -6.78 -94.20
CA GLY A 649 16.09 -6.01 -95.40
C GLY A 649 17.60 -5.87 -95.65
N THR A 650 18.00 -4.84 -96.38
CA THR A 650 19.40 -4.54 -96.71
C THR A 650 19.85 -3.34 -95.88
N VAL A 651 20.72 -3.57 -94.89
CA VAL A 651 21.27 -2.53 -94.02
C VAL A 651 22.80 -2.66 -94.03
N TYR A 652 23.51 -1.57 -94.29
CA TYR A 652 24.97 -1.57 -94.36
C TYR A 652 25.56 -0.22 -93.96
N LEU A 653 26.76 -0.26 -93.40
CA LEU A 653 27.67 0.89 -93.42
C LEU A 653 28.53 0.79 -94.68
N ASN A 654 28.59 1.86 -95.45
CA ASN A 654 29.51 1.96 -96.57
C ASN A 654 30.16 3.34 -96.62
N ASN A 655 31.21 3.41 -97.43
CA ASN A 655 31.70 4.67 -97.95
C ASN A 655 30.79 4.98 -99.16
N PRO A 656 29.87 5.96 -99.09
CA PRO A 656 28.99 6.24 -100.21
C PRO A 656 29.82 6.58 -101.45
N PRO A 657 29.50 6.04 -102.63
CA PRO A 657 30.15 6.44 -103.86
C PRO A 657 29.76 7.90 -104.13
N VAL A 658 30.66 8.85 -103.91
CA VAL A 658 30.37 10.29 -103.94
C VAL A 658 30.15 10.81 -105.37
N PRO A 659 28.99 11.42 -105.69
CA PRO A 659 28.91 12.57 -106.60
C PRO A 659 28.81 13.87 -105.77
N PRO A 660 29.08 15.06 -106.36
CA PRO A 660 29.13 16.35 -105.64
C PRO A 660 27.78 16.86 -105.09
N HIS A 661 26.77 16.00 -104.98
CA HIS A 661 25.39 16.40 -104.67
C HIS A 661 24.88 15.92 -103.30
N THR A 662 25.46 14.90 -102.65
CA THR A 662 24.91 14.41 -101.35
C THR A 662 25.19 15.36 -100.19
N ALA A 663 24.24 15.43 -99.26
CA ALA A 663 24.34 16.25 -98.05
C ALA A 663 24.69 15.44 -96.80
N LEU A 664 25.20 14.21 -96.97
CA LEU A 664 25.77 13.41 -95.91
C LEU A 664 26.96 14.15 -95.26
N LEU A 665 27.03 14.13 -93.93
CA LEU A 665 28.01 14.91 -93.16
C LEU A 665 29.29 14.11 -92.90
N GLY A 666 29.21 12.77 -92.98
CA GLY A 666 30.30 11.84 -92.74
C GLY A 666 30.91 11.16 -93.99
N ARG A 667 32.07 10.52 -93.81
CA ARG A 667 32.74 9.60 -94.75
C ARG A 667 32.11 8.22 -94.78
N VAL A 668 31.43 7.82 -93.70
CA VAL A 668 30.74 6.54 -93.56
C VAL A 668 29.31 6.82 -93.18
N THR A 669 28.36 6.15 -93.83
CA THR A 669 26.92 6.40 -93.60
C THR A 669 26.14 5.09 -93.54
N LEU A 670 25.00 5.11 -92.84
CA LEU A 670 24.11 3.96 -92.79
C LEU A 670 23.16 3.98 -93.98
N GLY A 671 23.40 3.11 -94.96
CA GLY A 671 22.45 2.84 -96.04
C GLY A 671 21.47 1.76 -95.61
N MET A 672 20.17 1.97 -95.84
CA MET A 672 19.15 0.98 -95.49
C MET A 672 17.94 0.94 -96.42
N LEU A 673 17.44 -0.27 -96.64
CA LEU A 673 16.11 -0.61 -97.15
C LEU A 673 15.58 -1.76 -96.29
N GLY A 674 14.78 -1.45 -95.27
CA GLY A 674 14.32 -2.44 -94.30
C GLY A 674 14.07 -1.84 -92.92
N GLY A 675 14.66 -2.42 -91.87
CA GLY A 675 14.48 -1.92 -90.51
C GLY A 675 15.77 -1.97 -89.69
N VAL A 676 15.97 -0.98 -88.83
CA VAL A 676 17.08 -0.93 -87.87
C VAL A 676 16.59 -0.45 -86.52
N ARG A 677 17.20 -0.97 -85.45
CA ARG A 677 17.00 -0.51 -84.08
C ARG A 677 18.30 0.05 -83.52
N PHE A 678 18.22 1.21 -82.88
CA PHE A 678 19.31 1.79 -82.10
C PHE A 678 18.94 1.76 -80.62
N THR A 679 19.81 1.22 -79.78
CA THR A 679 19.59 1.08 -78.32
C THR A 679 20.68 1.81 -77.55
N PHE A 680 20.29 2.50 -76.47
CA PHE A 680 21.17 3.33 -75.66
C PHE A 680 21.51 2.66 -74.32
N PRO A 681 22.71 2.90 -73.76
CA PRO A 681 23.11 2.32 -72.47
C PRO A 681 22.37 2.93 -71.28
N ALA A 682 21.85 4.16 -71.41
CA ALA A 682 20.93 4.78 -70.47
C ALA A 682 19.89 5.64 -71.22
N GLY A 683 18.85 6.08 -70.52
CA GLY A 683 17.77 6.84 -71.13
C GLY A 683 18.21 8.22 -71.63
N ALA A 684 17.72 8.62 -72.80
CA ALA A 684 17.96 9.92 -73.41
C ALA A 684 16.74 10.85 -73.27
N SER A 685 16.98 12.15 -73.21
CA SER A 685 15.93 13.18 -73.17
C SER A 685 15.45 13.56 -74.58
N SER A 686 16.29 13.36 -75.59
CA SER A 686 15.92 13.57 -76.99
C SER A 686 16.80 12.75 -77.93
N VAL A 687 16.27 12.49 -79.12
CA VAL A 687 17.02 11.90 -80.24
C VAL A 687 16.77 12.74 -81.47
N THR A 688 17.83 13.09 -82.17
CA THR A 688 17.77 13.72 -83.50
C THR A 688 18.71 12.97 -84.43
N PHE A 689 18.30 12.71 -85.67
CA PHE A 689 19.19 12.14 -86.69
C PHE A 689 18.86 12.71 -88.07
N MET A 690 19.83 12.69 -88.96
CA MET A 690 19.70 13.16 -90.34
C MET A 690 19.31 12.01 -91.26
N ILE A 691 18.47 12.30 -92.24
CA ILE A 691 18.19 11.40 -93.37
C ILE A 691 18.45 12.10 -94.71
N ASP A 692 18.90 11.36 -95.73
CA ASP A 692 19.12 11.82 -97.12
C ASP A 692 18.50 10.83 -98.13
N SER A 693 18.00 11.37 -99.24
CA SER A 693 17.60 10.66 -100.48
C SER A 693 16.44 9.67 -100.32
N HIS A 694 15.55 9.94 -99.38
CA HIS A 694 14.30 9.21 -99.15
C HIS A 694 13.13 9.76 -99.98
N GLN A 695 12.89 9.21 -101.17
CA GLN A 695 11.91 9.76 -102.14
C GLN A 695 10.44 9.39 -101.84
N LYS A 696 10.11 9.11 -100.59
CA LYS A 696 8.78 8.70 -100.15
C LYS A 696 8.53 9.27 -98.75
N GLU A 697 7.30 9.67 -98.46
CA GLU A 697 6.90 9.97 -97.08
C GLU A 697 6.32 8.69 -96.47
N GLU A 698 6.79 8.32 -95.28
CA GLU A 698 6.35 7.13 -94.57
C GLU A 698 5.93 7.49 -93.13
N ASP A 699 4.61 7.60 -92.91
CA ASP A 699 4.03 7.87 -91.60
C ASP A 699 4.29 6.73 -90.61
N GLY A 700 4.67 7.09 -89.37
CA GLY A 700 4.93 6.11 -88.30
C GLY A 700 6.17 5.23 -88.50
N ALA A 701 6.99 5.53 -89.51
CA ALA A 701 8.20 4.78 -89.86
C ALA A 701 9.28 4.79 -88.77
N VAL A 702 9.26 5.78 -87.88
CA VAL A 702 10.18 5.87 -86.74
C VAL A 702 9.40 5.66 -85.45
N THR A 703 9.75 4.63 -84.69
CA THR A 703 9.13 4.29 -83.40
C THR A 703 10.12 4.49 -82.27
N TYR A 704 9.74 5.25 -81.25
CA TYR A 704 10.57 5.51 -80.07
C TYR A 704 10.08 4.67 -78.90
N TYR A 705 11.02 4.05 -78.19
CA TYR A 705 10.73 3.13 -77.10
C TYR A 705 11.35 3.63 -75.79
N GLY A 706 10.58 3.59 -74.72
CA GLY A 706 11.03 3.81 -73.35
C GLY A 706 11.45 2.51 -72.66
N ALA A 707 11.42 2.52 -71.33
CA ALA A 707 11.70 1.34 -70.51
C ALA A 707 10.75 0.18 -70.85
N ASN A 708 11.21 -1.06 -70.66
CA ASN A 708 10.45 -2.29 -70.95
C ASN A 708 9.89 -2.37 -72.37
N ASN A 709 10.55 -1.74 -73.34
CA ASN A 709 10.14 -1.71 -74.75
C ASN A 709 8.74 -1.08 -74.97
N THR A 710 8.32 -0.19 -74.07
CA THR A 710 7.06 0.56 -74.21
C THR A 710 7.19 1.60 -75.31
N ILE A 711 6.21 1.70 -76.20
CA ILE A 711 6.21 2.71 -77.26
C ILE A 711 5.83 4.06 -76.64
N ILE A 712 6.69 5.06 -76.80
CA ILE A 712 6.51 6.42 -76.25
C ILE A 712 6.25 7.47 -77.33
N GLY A 713 6.33 7.09 -78.61
CA GLY A 713 5.91 7.95 -79.69
C GLY A 713 6.37 7.49 -81.07
N TYR A 714 5.87 8.18 -82.08
CA TYR A 714 6.18 7.93 -83.48
C TYR A 714 6.61 9.22 -84.19
N ARG A 715 7.40 9.08 -85.24
CA ARG A 715 7.66 10.13 -86.24
C ARG A 715 7.56 9.53 -87.65
N ALA A 716 7.18 10.34 -88.61
CA ALA A 716 7.28 9.99 -90.02
C ALA A 716 8.75 10.04 -90.47
N LEU A 717 9.09 9.24 -91.47
CA LEU A 717 10.22 9.55 -92.34
C LEU A 717 9.69 10.52 -93.41
N PRO A 718 10.10 11.80 -93.39
CA PRO A 718 9.62 12.78 -94.35
C PRO A 718 10.18 12.51 -95.75
N TYR A 719 9.42 12.93 -96.76
CA TYR A 719 9.92 12.96 -98.14
C TYR A 719 11.14 13.88 -98.26
N THR A 720 12.19 13.38 -98.89
CA THR A 720 13.33 14.16 -99.36
C THR A 720 13.54 13.87 -100.85
N GLY A 721 13.73 14.91 -101.67
CA GLY A 721 14.15 14.71 -103.05
C GLY A 721 15.54 14.05 -103.13
N ASN A 722 15.95 13.68 -104.34
CA ASN A 722 17.32 13.23 -104.55
C ASN A 722 18.31 14.25 -104.01
N TYR A 723 19.27 13.76 -103.21
CA TYR A 723 20.35 14.57 -102.66
C TYR A 723 19.89 15.68 -101.71
N GLN A 724 18.66 15.60 -101.20
CA GLN A 724 18.15 16.46 -100.16
C GLN A 724 18.14 15.71 -98.83
N TYR A 725 18.37 16.44 -97.75
CA TYR A 725 18.34 15.90 -96.40
C TYR A 725 17.37 16.65 -95.52
N THR A 726 17.01 16.02 -94.41
CA THR A 726 16.28 16.66 -93.32
C THR A 726 16.57 15.94 -92.00
N TYR A 727 16.16 16.54 -90.89
CA TYR A 727 16.31 15.95 -89.56
C TYR A 727 14.99 15.39 -89.06
N VAL A 728 15.06 14.23 -88.43
CA VAL A 728 13.98 13.66 -87.64
C VAL A 728 14.35 13.84 -86.17
N SER A 729 13.54 14.61 -85.44
CA SER A 729 13.74 14.91 -84.02
C SER A 729 12.58 14.43 -83.16
N PHE A 730 12.91 13.87 -82.01
CA PHE A 730 11.96 13.43 -81.00
C PHE A 730 12.46 13.80 -79.59
N PRO A 731 11.85 14.82 -78.94
CA PRO A 731 12.00 15.00 -77.50
C PRO A 731 11.17 13.94 -76.77
N ALA A 732 11.72 13.36 -75.71
CA ALA A 732 10.99 12.42 -74.88
C ALA A 732 9.76 13.12 -74.25
N PRO A 733 8.57 12.48 -74.24
CA PRO A 733 7.42 13.02 -73.53
C PRO A 733 7.72 13.18 -72.03
N PHE A 734 7.01 14.09 -71.36
CA PHE A 734 7.17 14.32 -69.92
C PHE A 734 7.05 13.00 -69.14
N GLY A 735 8.04 12.73 -68.28
CA GLY A 735 8.11 11.51 -67.47
C GLY A 735 8.63 10.26 -68.20
N HIS A 736 9.02 10.36 -69.47
CA HIS A 736 9.62 9.27 -70.22
C HIS A 736 11.09 9.56 -70.57
N LYS A 737 11.87 8.49 -70.71
CA LYS A 737 13.22 8.52 -71.31
C LYS A 737 13.22 7.65 -72.57
N ILE A 738 13.95 8.05 -73.60
CA ILE A 738 14.11 7.23 -74.81
C ILE A 738 15.22 6.21 -74.53
N MET A 739 14.91 4.92 -74.58
CA MET A 739 15.88 3.83 -74.41
C MET A 739 16.36 3.29 -75.76
N SER A 740 15.52 3.40 -76.79
CA SER A 740 15.85 2.99 -78.14
C SER A 740 14.90 3.63 -79.15
N PHE A 741 15.28 3.65 -80.42
CA PHE A 741 14.37 3.96 -81.52
C PHE A 741 14.57 2.99 -82.68
N GLU A 742 13.48 2.70 -83.39
CA GLU A 742 13.48 1.88 -84.60
C GLU A 742 13.12 2.74 -85.80
N VAL A 743 13.80 2.50 -86.91
CA VAL A 743 13.50 3.11 -88.21
C VAL A 743 13.14 1.97 -89.16
N ARG A 744 12.00 2.09 -89.86
CA ARG A 744 11.55 1.14 -90.88
C ARG A 744 11.17 1.88 -92.15
N ASN A 745 11.72 1.47 -93.28
CA ASN A 745 11.50 2.11 -94.58
C ASN A 745 11.18 1.09 -95.68
N THR A 746 10.42 1.52 -96.68
CA THR A 746 10.11 0.74 -97.90
C THR A 746 10.76 1.30 -99.17
N ASN A 747 11.52 2.39 -99.04
CA ASN A 747 12.33 2.97 -100.11
C ASN A 747 13.73 3.32 -99.59
N ASP A 748 14.76 3.32 -100.44
CA ASP A 748 16.16 3.54 -100.04
C ASP A 748 16.33 4.81 -99.18
N LEU A 749 17.16 4.71 -98.14
CA LEU A 749 17.39 5.75 -97.15
C LEU A 749 18.87 5.73 -96.73
N PHE A 750 19.48 6.91 -96.61
CA PHE A 750 20.72 7.09 -95.87
C PHE A 750 20.44 7.81 -94.54
N LEU A 751 21.03 7.30 -93.45
CA LEU A 751 20.92 7.87 -92.10
C LEU A 751 22.31 8.23 -91.58
N ASP A 752 22.45 9.42 -91.00
CA ASP A 752 23.71 9.96 -90.48
C ASP A 752 23.45 10.97 -89.33
N ASN A 753 24.51 11.40 -88.64
CA ASN A 753 24.52 12.44 -87.60
C ASN A 753 23.44 12.26 -86.50
N ILE A 754 23.44 11.09 -85.84
CA ILE A 754 22.59 10.84 -84.67
C ILE A 754 23.12 11.64 -83.48
N THR A 755 22.28 12.47 -82.88
CA THR A 755 22.55 13.23 -81.65
C THR A 755 21.57 12.82 -80.56
N ILE A 756 22.11 12.44 -79.41
CA ILE A 756 21.37 12.02 -78.22
C ILE A 756 21.54 13.07 -77.12
N GLY A 757 20.43 13.65 -76.64
CA GLY A 757 20.41 14.78 -75.70
C GLY A 757 20.07 14.43 -74.27
#